data_AF-A0A9P5AUA4-F1
#
_entry.id   AF-A0A9P5AUA4-F1
#
_cell.length_a   1.000
_cell.length_b   1.000
_cell.length_c   1.000
_cell.angle_alpha   90.00
_cell.angle_beta   90.00
_cell.angle_gamma   90.00
#
_symmetry.space_group_name_H-M   'P 1'
#
loop_
_entity.id
_entity.type
_entity.pdbx_description
1 polymer ?
#
loop_
_entity_poly.entity_id
_entity_poly.type
_entity_poly.pdbx_seq_one_letter_code
_entity_poly.pdbx_strand_id
1 'polypeptide(L)'
;MSEKPPFRVVIVGASVAGLGLANMLQANGIDFLVLEAYPTIAPQVGASIGLLPHGNRILDQLGLYEKVMEVAPAIQVFNFRDSAGKVLAQHPHMDERLVERHGYPMVFLDRQMLLKILYDNIKDKSKILTGKRVVQAKLTNGGVQAVTADGTIIAGDILVGADGVHSAVRSEMWRLARSLSPGLFDPNESEAPPCENSCIFGISNPCPGINPGDLHCVFRDNSSYLVTGGPQGRVYWFRFQKLPKSLHGSAIPCYNEKDLQKALSESAGDQILPNLKFSTLVENKVSAVMTPLVEYVYKQWHYDRIITLGDSAHKFHPVGGQGGNAAIESVALLTNSLVKALQWSVSGNLTTVQVESIFADVQSRRKPRLALNHRYSHNRANTEALDTPLNRLMAIRLLPLVDEQIVTLGYCSQHPGGEMLDMLPVRQHENLIPYKQELLCEPRPRGYMQWIWIATYIILAIIAICVRENEPSPPQLDSISVRGHWDNSSHGKMSTLCDMTGSEFDSCGITPKPIHNHTFGHYIQPAAIIVIESYRGRNKLTPLRVPTIWLMMIQYVGLGATMPLYFLMYTLISDAEPYWNRSIVMVLAGSLSRHLIWIILQRSNYTEYNAENRSRATDLEKNIQPDGSVDETLCKIREVEKDLGRIQGVMETLWVAGDFVMTIPLSFLAEKWGRRVILRLNLFSRSFMLLWAIIVGCFDTLLPTRAIMIGPVLSVLGGDCVFNSLTYGLVSNLMEDHIQRAIYFGYMSSVSYVVALLGPALASSTMTLSLWLPFWLGIFLLGLAVPTIQVLPASGITSREPDFDDESQHEPLLSSPRLKAQKNHESLLQSVLGRLQTIKAIVVSHPKNFSLLLFSYMLTSLASSDTKLLVQYISARYKWAFASAGYLLSGKAIVNFTLLTIVIPKLLRSARQVRQEDVSEAADKSNIRNAMYCLVASVFGALGIALASEIWILVPSMFVYALGSALPIFTLSLLKSPVISPPHTSDTSDPEPHIFSIVMLVKTSGSLLGAPLMAALWVRGLEIGGMALGMPFFVSQACYVVAIWVFSNIEVDRDALAAAERRRYNQD
;
A
#
# COMPACT_ATOMS: atom_id res chain seq x y z
N MET A 1 -11.80 -23.87 -70.97
CA MET A 1 -12.21 -23.85 -69.55
C MET A 1 -12.59 -22.42 -69.24
N SER A 2 -13.87 -22.14 -68.96
CA SER A 2 -14.32 -20.81 -68.53
C SER A 2 -13.60 -20.46 -67.22
N GLU A 3 -12.72 -19.45 -67.24
CA GLU A 3 -12.16 -18.89 -66.01
C GLU A 3 -13.33 -18.50 -65.10
N LYS A 4 -13.46 -19.18 -63.97
CA LYS A 4 -14.49 -18.84 -62.99
C LYS A 4 -14.16 -17.47 -62.39
N PRO A 5 -15.18 -16.63 -62.09
CA PRO A 5 -14.93 -15.32 -61.51
C PRO A 5 -14.20 -15.45 -60.17
N PRO A 6 -13.32 -14.49 -59.84
CA PRO A 6 -12.58 -14.50 -58.59
C PRO A 6 -13.52 -14.36 -57.39
N PHE A 7 -13.12 -14.94 -56.24
CA PHE A 7 -13.88 -14.86 -54.98
C PHE A 7 -14.15 -13.41 -54.59
N ARG A 8 -15.44 -13.07 -54.40
CA ARG A 8 -15.94 -11.71 -54.20
C ARG A 8 -16.54 -11.49 -52.82
N VAL A 9 -16.04 -10.47 -52.14
CA VAL A 9 -16.56 -9.96 -50.86
C VAL A 9 -17.45 -8.75 -51.09
N VAL A 10 -18.74 -8.84 -50.77
CA VAL A 10 -19.64 -7.68 -50.78
C VAL A 10 -19.64 -7.04 -49.40
N ILE A 11 -19.23 -5.77 -49.31
CA ILE A 11 -19.10 -5.01 -48.07
C ILE A 11 -20.22 -3.97 -48.02
N VAL A 12 -21.07 -4.02 -47.01
CA VAL A 12 -22.15 -3.05 -46.82
C VAL A 12 -21.72 -2.00 -45.81
N GLY A 13 -21.59 -0.75 -46.27
CA GLY A 13 -21.15 0.40 -45.50
C GLY A 13 -19.68 0.77 -45.74
N ALA A 14 -19.42 2.00 -46.16
CA ALA A 14 -18.08 2.59 -46.30
C ALA A 14 -17.61 3.25 -44.98
N SER A 15 -17.76 2.51 -43.87
CA SER A 15 -17.28 2.92 -42.55
C SER A 15 -15.76 2.67 -42.38
N VAL A 16 -15.21 2.95 -41.20
CA VAL A 16 -13.81 2.59 -40.88
C VAL A 16 -13.57 1.09 -41.07
N ALA A 17 -14.54 0.25 -40.67
CA ALA A 17 -14.48 -1.19 -40.90
C ALA A 17 -14.55 -1.52 -42.39
N GLY A 18 -15.50 -0.94 -43.12
CA GLY A 18 -15.74 -1.28 -44.52
C GLY A 18 -14.63 -0.83 -45.47
N LEU A 19 -14.18 0.41 -45.36
CA LEU A 19 -13.04 0.91 -46.13
C LEU A 19 -11.72 0.30 -45.66
N GLY A 20 -11.58 0.00 -44.36
CA GLY A 20 -10.44 -0.76 -43.84
C GLY A 20 -10.34 -2.14 -44.50
N LEU A 21 -11.45 -2.89 -44.51
CA LEU A 21 -11.52 -4.20 -45.17
C LEU A 21 -11.23 -4.10 -46.67
N ALA A 22 -11.80 -3.11 -47.37
CA ALA A 22 -11.54 -2.89 -48.79
C ALA A 22 -10.04 -2.70 -49.09
N ASN A 23 -9.33 -1.91 -48.28
CA ASN A 23 -7.88 -1.71 -48.42
C ASN A 23 -7.10 -3.01 -48.18
N MET A 24 -7.49 -3.79 -47.17
CA MET A 24 -6.85 -5.06 -46.83
C MET A 24 -7.07 -6.13 -47.91
N LEU A 25 -8.28 -6.21 -48.47
CA LEU A 25 -8.59 -7.12 -49.58
C LEU A 25 -7.86 -6.70 -50.87
N GLN A 26 -7.80 -5.38 -51.15
CA GLN A 26 -7.03 -4.85 -52.28
C GLN A 26 -5.55 -5.20 -52.18
N ALA A 27 -4.94 -5.04 -51.00
CA ALA A 27 -3.54 -5.38 -50.77
C ALA A 27 -3.23 -6.87 -51.00
N ASN A 28 -4.26 -7.71 -50.93
CA ASN A 28 -4.17 -9.16 -51.06
C ASN A 28 -4.77 -9.71 -52.37
N GLY A 29 -5.18 -8.85 -53.30
CA GLY A 29 -5.74 -9.27 -54.58
C GLY A 29 -7.08 -9.99 -54.51
N ILE A 30 -7.84 -9.85 -53.43
CA ILE A 30 -9.19 -10.43 -53.29
C ILE A 30 -10.22 -9.45 -53.87
N ASP A 31 -11.17 -9.94 -54.68
CA ASP A 31 -12.20 -9.08 -55.27
C ASP A 31 -13.22 -8.62 -54.21
N PHE A 32 -13.65 -7.37 -54.31
CA PHE A 32 -14.60 -6.79 -53.37
C PHE A 32 -15.48 -5.72 -54.01
N LEU A 33 -16.62 -5.46 -53.38
CA LEU A 33 -17.50 -4.35 -53.74
C LEU A 33 -18.05 -3.70 -52.48
N VAL A 34 -17.88 -2.39 -52.33
CA VAL A 34 -18.39 -1.61 -51.20
C VAL A 34 -19.70 -0.93 -51.60
N LEU A 35 -20.75 -1.14 -50.81
CA LEU A 35 -22.07 -0.54 -50.98
C LEU A 35 -22.29 0.50 -49.90
N GLU A 36 -22.26 1.77 -50.24
CA GLU A 36 -22.52 2.87 -49.32
C GLU A 36 -23.93 3.43 -49.54
N ALA A 37 -24.68 3.58 -48.45
CA ALA A 37 -26.05 4.07 -48.48
C ALA A 37 -26.13 5.56 -48.84
N TYR A 38 -25.15 6.37 -48.42
CA TYR A 38 -25.08 7.79 -48.72
C TYR A 38 -24.51 8.07 -50.12
N PRO A 39 -24.86 9.22 -50.74
CA PRO A 39 -24.34 9.60 -52.05
C PRO A 39 -22.86 10.01 -52.03
N THR A 40 -22.33 10.39 -50.86
CA THR A 40 -20.96 10.88 -50.68
C THR A 40 -20.20 10.00 -49.68
N ILE A 41 -18.97 9.61 -50.03
CA ILE A 41 -18.03 8.96 -49.11
C ILE A 41 -17.40 10.01 -48.20
N ALA A 42 -17.12 9.64 -46.95
CA ALA A 42 -16.59 10.55 -45.93
C ALA A 42 -17.42 11.85 -45.80
N PRO A 43 -18.73 11.77 -45.55
CA PRO A 43 -19.52 12.96 -45.30
C PRO A 43 -19.08 13.61 -43.97
N GLN A 44 -19.25 14.93 -43.83
CA GLN A 44 -18.92 15.68 -42.60
C GLN A 44 -19.98 15.46 -41.50
N VAL A 45 -20.35 14.20 -41.27
CA VAL A 45 -21.32 13.75 -40.28
C VAL A 45 -20.63 12.70 -39.41
N GLY A 46 -20.38 13.11 -38.17
CA GLY A 46 -19.57 12.37 -37.20
C GLY A 46 -18.52 13.30 -36.59
N ALA A 47 -18.16 13.03 -35.33
CA ALA A 47 -17.05 13.73 -34.69
C ALA A 47 -15.71 13.11 -35.09
N SER A 48 -14.75 13.19 -34.21
CA SER A 48 -13.39 12.70 -34.37
C SER A 48 -13.22 11.25 -33.92
N ILE A 49 -12.07 10.68 -34.27
CA ILE A 49 -11.66 9.33 -33.94
C ILE A 49 -10.24 9.37 -33.35
N GLY A 50 -10.02 8.58 -32.30
CA GLY A 50 -8.69 8.31 -31.77
C GLY A 50 -8.12 7.03 -32.39
N LEU A 51 -6.95 7.13 -33.02
CA LEU A 51 -6.16 5.99 -33.49
C LEU A 51 -5.11 5.64 -32.43
N LEU A 52 -5.12 4.37 -32.02
CA LEU A 52 -4.28 3.84 -30.95
C LEU A 52 -3.13 3.00 -31.56
N PRO A 53 -2.08 2.66 -30.79
CA PRO A 53 -0.89 2.01 -31.33
C PRO A 53 -1.16 0.73 -32.13
N HIS A 54 -2.09 -0.12 -31.68
CA HIS A 54 -2.48 -1.34 -32.38
C HIS A 54 -3.26 -1.07 -33.69
N GLY A 55 -4.07 -0.02 -33.76
CA GLY A 55 -4.72 0.39 -35.00
C GLY A 55 -3.72 1.01 -35.99
N ASN A 56 -2.82 1.87 -35.49
CA ASN A 56 -1.75 2.48 -36.28
C ASN A 56 -0.81 1.45 -36.88
N ARG A 57 -0.48 0.38 -36.14
CA ARG A 57 0.29 -0.76 -36.66
C ARG A 57 -0.32 -1.36 -37.93
N ILE A 58 -1.64 -1.57 -37.96
CA ILE A 58 -2.32 -2.11 -39.15
C ILE A 58 -2.34 -1.09 -40.29
N LEU A 59 -2.53 0.20 -39.98
CA LEU A 59 -2.47 1.25 -41.00
C LEU A 59 -1.07 1.40 -41.60
N ASP A 60 -0.01 1.16 -40.82
CA ASP A 60 1.37 1.14 -41.30
C ASP A 60 1.60 0.01 -42.31
N GLN A 61 1.10 -1.20 -42.03
CA GLN A 61 1.15 -2.32 -42.97
C GLN A 61 0.47 -2.01 -44.31
N LEU A 62 -0.52 -1.12 -44.31
CA LEU A 62 -1.22 -0.66 -45.51
C LEU A 62 -0.56 0.56 -46.19
N GLY A 63 0.54 1.09 -45.64
CA GLY A 63 1.21 2.31 -46.12
C GLY A 63 0.38 3.58 -45.90
N LEU A 64 -0.47 3.58 -44.87
CA LEU A 64 -1.40 4.68 -44.56
C LEU A 64 -1.03 5.45 -43.30
N TYR A 65 -0.12 4.92 -42.49
CA TYR A 65 0.26 5.53 -41.22
C TYR A 65 0.88 6.92 -41.40
N GLU A 66 1.82 7.08 -42.34
CA GLU A 66 2.46 8.37 -42.64
C GLU A 66 1.44 9.41 -43.08
N LYS A 67 0.47 9.03 -43.92
CA LYS A 67 -0.62 9.92 -44.37
C LYS A 67 -1.50 10.39 -43.22
N VAL A 68 -1.70 9.55 -42.19
CA VAL A 68 -2.41 9.95 -40.97
C VAL A 68 -1.58 10.95 -40.17
N MET A 69 -0.28 10.70 -40.01
CA MET A 69 0.64 11.56 -39.26
C MET A 69 0.87 12.92 -39.94
N GLU A 70 0.79 12.99 -41.28
CA GLU A 70 0.81 14.25 -42.04
C GLU A 70 -0.41 15.12 -41.76
N VAL A 71 -1.55 14.50 -41.48
CA VAL A 71 -2.82 15.20 -41.31
C VAL A 71 -3.07 15.60 -39.86
N ALA A 72 -2.63 14.81 -38.88
CA ALA A 72 -2.91 15.05 -37.47
C ALA A 72 -1.70 14.79 -36.56
N PRO A 73 -1.44 15.69 -35.59
CA PRO A 73 -0.35 15.48 -34.63
C PRO A 73 -0.68 14.34 -33.66
N ALA A 74 0.37 13.72 -33.14
CA ALA A 74 0.25 12.80 -32.01
C ALA A 74 -0.21 13.53 -30.74
N ILE A 75 -0.91 12.83 -29.86
CA ILE A 75 -1.25 13.35 -28.55
C ILE A 75 -0.01 13.30 -27.65
N GLN A 76 0.45 14.47 -27.23
CA GLN A 76 1.66 14.67 -26.46
C GLN A 76 1.37 14.76 -24.97
N VAL A 77 0.26 15.40 -24.59
CA VAL A 77 -0.04 15.71 -23.18
C VAL A 77 -1.42 15.19 -22.80
N PHE A 78 -1.46 14.35 -21.75
CA PHE A 78 -2.71 13.99 -21.08
C PHE A 78 -2.91 14.89 -19.87
N ASN A 79 -4.06 15.56 -19.82
CA ASN A 79 -4.44 16.47 -18.75
C ASN A 79 -5.71 15.96 -18.09
N PHE A 80 -5.63 15.58 -16.82
CA PHE A 80 -6.79 15.23 -16.01
C PHE A 80 -7.19 16.44 -15.19
N ARG A 81 -8.47 16.80 -15.22
CA ARG A 81 -9.00 18.02 -14.63
C ARG A 81 -10.21 17.73 -13.74
N ASP A 82 -10.39 18.55 -12.71
CA ASP A 82 -11.60 18.53 -11.90
C ASP A 82 -12.75 19.31 -12.56
N SER A 83 -13.90 19.37 -11.88
CA SER A 83 -15.10 20.05 -12.35
C SER A 83 -14.97 21.57 -12.47
N ALA A 84 -13.92 22.17 -11.88
CA ALA A 84 -13.59 23.58 -12.02
C ALA A 84 -12.59 23.85 -13.16
N GLY A 85 -12.20 22.80 -13.90
CA GLY A 85 -11.19 22.87 -14.97
C GLY A 85 -9.75 22.91 -14.46
N LYS A 86 -9.51 22.77 -13.14
CA LYS A 86 -8.16 22.78 -12.57
C LYS A 86 -7.47 21.45 -12.83
N VAL A 87 -6.17 21.50 -13.17
CA VAL A 87 -5.35 20.30 -13.41
C VAL A 87 -5.21 19.51 -12.10
N LEU A 88 -5.63 18.25 -12.14
CA LEU A 88 -5.41 17.23 -11.10
C LEU A 88 -4.08 16.51 -11.33
N ALA A 89 -3.85 16.08 -12.57
CA ALA A 89 -2.63 15.42 -13.00
C ALA A 89 -2.35 15.77 -14.46
N GLN A 90 -1.07 15.89 -14.80
CA GLN A 90 -0.62 16.16 -16.16
C GLN A 90 0.52 15.19 -16.49
N HIS A 91 0.42 14.53 -17.63
CA HIS A 91 1.47 13.65 -18.13
C HIS A 91 1.89 14.14 -19.53
N PRO A 92 3.03 14.84 -19.62
CA PRO A 92 3.63 15.20 -20.91
C PRO A 92 4.34 13.98 -21.52
N HIS A 93 4.78 14.09 -22.78
CA HIS A 93 5.55 13.08 -23.53
C HIS A 93 4.82 11.72 -23.68
N MET A 94 3.49 11.72 -23.76
CA MET A 94 2.70 10.50 -23.92
C MET A 94 2.90 9.84 -25.29
N ASP A 95 3.17 10.62 -26.32
CA ASP A 95 3.55 10.16 -27.65
C ASP A 95 4.84 9.35 -27.62
N GLU A 96 5.92 9.89 -27.06
CA GLU A 96 7.22 9.22 -26.92
C GLU A 96 7.09 7.92 -26.14
N ARG A 97 6.35 7.95 -25.01
CA ARG A 97 6.14 6.78 -24.14
C ARG A 97 5.33 5.66 -24.79
N LEU A 98 4.37 6.00 -25.64
CA LEU A 98 3.59 5.01 -26.39
C LEU A 98 4.44 4.43 -27.52
N VAL A 99 5.24 5.25 -28.21
CA VAL A 99 6.18 4.79 -29.24
C VAL A 99 7.27 3.88 -28.65
N GLU A 100 7.87 4.20 -27.52
CA GLU A 100 8.89 3.35 -26.88
C GLU A 100 8.34 1.97 -26.49
N ARG A 101 7.07 1.91 -26.06
CA ARG A 101 6.45 0.65 -25.61
C ARG A 101 5.87 -0.19 -26.74
N HIS A 102 5.31 0.46 -27.76
CA HIS A 102 4.45 -0.19 -28.76
C HIS A 102 4.81 0.17 -30.22
N GLY A 103 5.76 1.06 -30.45
CA GLY A 103 6.22 1.49 -31.78
C GLY A 103 5.40 2.61 -32.40
N TYR A 104 4.21 2.91 -31.88
CA TYR A 104 3.27 3.87 -32.48
C TYR A 104 2.65 4.79 -31.41
N PRO A 105 2.34 6.06 -31.75
CA PRO A 105 1.68 7.00 -30.84
C PRO A 105 0.16 6.84 -30.86
N MET A 106 -0.52 7.63 -30.02
CA MET A 106 -1.96 7.91 -30.13
C MET A 106 -2.17 9.18 -30.97
N VAL A 107 -3.11 9.13 -31.92
CA VAL A 107 -3.45 10.25 -32.82
C VAL A 107 -4.94 10.53 -32.78
N PHE A 108 -5.34 11.80 -32.91
CA PHE A 108 -6.75 12.18 -32.90
C PHE A 108 -7.07 13.11 -34.07
N LEU A 109 -8.08 12.75 -34.88
CA LEU A 109 -8.41 13.45 -36.13
C LEU A 109 -9.90 13.37 -36.46
N ASP A 110 -10.35 14.16 -37.44
CA ASP A 110 -11.70 14.04 -37.99
C ASP A 110 -11.91 12.61 -38.49
N ARG A 111 -13.04 11.99 -38.10
CA ARG A 111 -13.43 10.70 -38.70
C ARG A 111 -13.53 10.81 -40.23
N GLN A 112 -13.98 11.96 -40.73
CA GLN A 112 -14.01 12.26 -42.16
C GLN A 112 -12.61 12.14 -42.81
N MET A 113 -11.57 12.67 -42.18
CA MET A 113 -10.21 12.63 -42.72
C MET A 113 -9.69 11.20 -42.81
N LEU A 114 -9.92 10.38 -41.78
CA LEU A 114 -9.54 8.96 -41.81
C LEU A 114 -10.28 8.22 -42.94
N LEU A 115 -11.59 8.43 -43.07
CA LEU A 115 -12.38 7.81 -44.15
C LEU A 115 -11.88 8.25 -45.52
N LYS A 116 -11.49 9.52 -45.68
CA LYS A 116 -10.90 10.04 -46.91
C LYS A 116 -9.56 9.37 -47.21
N ILE A 117 -8.65 9.25 -46.24
CA ILE A 117 -7.36 8.56 -46.41
C ILE A 117 -7.58 7.10 -46.86
N LEU A 118 -8.50 6.38 -46.20
CA LEU A 118 -8.85 5.00 -46.56
C LEU A 118 -9.49 4.92 -47.95
N TYR A 119 -10.41 5.83 -48.28
CA TYR A 119 -11.05 5.89 -49.58
C TYR A 119 -10.03 6.19 -50.68
N ASP A 120 -9.20 7.22 -50.52
CA ASP A 120 -8.24 7.71 -51.50
C ASP A 120 -7.21 6.63 -51.88
N ASN A 121 -6.86 5.76 -50.93
CA ASN A 121 -5.91 4.64 -51.14
C ASN A 121 -6.47 3.48 -51.98
N ILE A 122 -7.79 3.38 -52.14
CA ILE A 122 -8.40 2.37 -53.01
C ILE A 122 -8.14 2.77 -54.47
N LYS A 123 -7.47 1.92 -55.25
CA LYS A 123 -7.05 2.23 -56.63
C LYS A 123 -8.23 2.29 -57.59
N ASP A 124 -9.13 1.32 -57.49
CA ASP A 124 -10.30 1.21 -58.34
C ASP A 124 -11.55 1.75 -57.62
N LYS A 125 -11.90 3.01 -57.91
CA LYS A 125 -13.09 3.66 -57.32
C LYS A 125 -14.40 3.07 -57.83
N SER A 126 -14.41 2.35 -58.97
CA SER A 126 -15.63 1.73 -59.48
C SER A 126 -16.16 0.62 -58.56
N LYS A 127 -15.29 0.11 -57.66
CA LYS A 127 -15.65 -0.87 -56.63
C LYS A 127 -16.39 -0.27 -55.44
N ILE A 128 -16.66 1.04 -55.42
CA ILE A 128 -17.33 1.73 -54.32
C ILE A 128 -18.60 2.37 -54.87
N LEU A 129 -19.74 1.72 -54.62
CA LEU A 129 -21.03 2.15 -55.12
C LEU A 129 -21.77 2.93 -54.03
N THR A 130 -21.90 4.23 -54.24
CA THR A 130 -22.65 5.15 -53.37
C THR A 130 -24.14 5.16 -53.71
N GLY A 131 -24.98 5.63 -52.78
CA GLY A 131 -26.45 5.61 -52.92
C GLY A 131 -27.06 4.21 -52.92
N LYS A 132 -26.29 3.18 -52.56
CA LYS A 132 -26.69 1.77 -52.54
C LYS A 132 -27.05 1.33 -51.13
N ARG A 133 -28.18 1.80 -50.63
CA ARG A 133 -28.73 1.36 -49.33
C ARG A 133 -29.21 -0.08 -49.42
N VAL A 134 -28.56 -1.01 -48.75
CA VAL A 134 -29.01 -2.41 -48.66
C VAL A 134 -30.24 -2.50 -47.75
N VAL A 135 -31.25 -3.22 -48.20
CA VAL A 135 -32.52 -3.44 -47.48
C VAL A 135 -32.83 -4.91 -47.25
N GLN A 136 -32.23 -5.81 -48.03
CA GLN A 136 -32.47 -7.25 -47.93
C GLN A 136 -31.21 -8.05 -48.29
N ALA A 137 -31.00 -9.17 -47.60
CA ALA A 137 -30.01 -10.18 -47.97
C ALA A 137 -30.71 -11.49 -48.37
N LYS A 138 -30.25 -12.12 -49.45
CA LYS A 138 -30.75 -13.42 -49.94
C LYS A 138 -29.61 -14.41 -50.08
N LEU A 139 -29.75 -15.58 -49.47
CA LEU A 139 -28.80 -16.68 -49.65
C LEU A 139 -29.05 -17.35 -51.01
N THR A 140 -27.97 -17.70 -51.72
CA THR A 140 -28.02 -18.46 -52.98
C THR A 140 -27.21 -19.73 -52.87
N ASN A 141 -27.31 -20.64 -53.85
CA ASN A 141 -26.52 -21.87 -53.83
C ASN A 141 -25.02 -21.55 -53.95
N GLY A 142 -24.30 -21.58 -52.82
CA GLY A 142 -22.87 -21.26 -52.75
C GLY A 142 -22.52 -19.77 -52.73
N GLY A 143 -23.47 -18.86 -52.45
CA GLY A 143 -23.22 -17.41 -52.44
C GLY A 143 -24.30 -16.61 -51.68
N VAL A 144 -24.23 -15.29 -51.77
CA VAL A 144 -25.18 -14.36 -51.16
C VAL A 144 -25.42 -13.14 -52.05
N GLN A 145 -26.65 -12.63 -52.04
CA GLN A 145 -27.07 -11.45 -52.78
C GLN A 145 -27.51 -10.34 -51.83
N ALA A 146 -26.97 -9.14 -52.02
CA ALA A 146 -27.46 -7.92 -51.39
C ALA A 146 -28.46 -7.23 -52.34
N VAL A 147 -29.65 -6.93 -51.85
CA VAL A 147 -30.67 -6.17 -52.57
C VAL A 147 -30.71 -4.77 -52.00
N THR A 148 -30.53 -3.77 -52.86
CA THR A 148 -30.55 -2.36 -52.49
C THR A 148 -31.94 -1.75 -52.67
N ALA A 149 -32.19 -0.61 -52.01
CA ALA A 149 -33.47 0.09 -52.02
C ALA A 149 -33.93 0.52 -53.43
N ASP A 150 -33.00 0.70 -54.36
CA ASP A 150 -33.27 1.02 -55.77
C ASP A 150 -33.54 -0.25 -56.63
N GLY A 151 -33.62 -1.43 -56.02
CA GLY A 151 -33.86 -2.69 -56.69
C GLY A 151 -32.62 -3.37 -57.28
N THR A 152 -31.43 -2.76 -57.18
CA THR A 152 -30.19 -3.39 -57.67
C THR A 152 -29.90 -4.67 -56.86
N ILE A 153 -29.55 -5.74 -57.57
CA ILE A 153 -29.15 -7.01 -56.95
C ILE A 153 -27.66 -7.22 -57.21
N ILE A 154 -26.91 -7.43 -56.12
CA ILE A 154 -25.46 -7.57 -56.16
C ILE A 154 -25.10 -8.92 -55.56
N ALA A 155 -24.54 -9.80 -56.38
CA ALA A 155 -24.07 -11.12 -55.97
C ALA A 155 -22.61 -11.09 -55.48
N GLY A 156 -22.33 -11.86 -54.44
CA GLY A 156 -21.00 -12.15 -53.94
C GLY A 156 -20.92 -13.53 -53.29
N ASP A 157 -19.71 -13.95 -52.96
CA ASP A 157 -19.48 -15.21 -52.25
C ASP A 157 -19.75 -15.08 -50.76
N ILE A 158 -19.47 -13.90 -50.20
CA ILE A 158 -19.78 -13.52 -48.81
C ILE A 158 -20.29 -12.07 -48.72
N LEU A 159 -21.07 -11.80 -47.67
CA LEU A 159 -21.62 -10.48 -47.35
C LEU A 159 -21.11 -10.04 -45.98
N VAL A 160 -20.45 -8.89 -45.93
CA VAL A 160 -19.90 -8.30 -44.70
C VAL A 160 -20.68 -7.04 -44.34
N GLY A 161 -21.39 -7.08 -43.21
CA GLY A 161 -22.09 -5.93 -42.64
C GLY A 161 -21.15 -5.03 -41.85
N ALA A 162 -20.75 -3.91 -42.46
CA ALA A 162 -19.95 -2.84 -41.88
C ALA A 162 -20.74 -1.51 -41.79
N ASP A 163 -22.07 -1.62 -41.72
CA ASP A 163 -23.09 -0.58 -41.82
C ASP A 163 -23.50 0.04 -40.46
N GLY A 164 -22.71 -0.23 -39.42
CA GLY A 164 -22.76 0.49 -38.14
C GLY A 164 -23.88 0.08 -37.19
N VAL A 165 -24.22 0.97 -36.28
CA VAL A 165 -25.12 0.71 -35.13
C VAL A 165 -26.51 0.23 -35.57
N HIS A 166 -27.06 0.83 -36.62
CA HIS A 166 -28.37 0.50 -37.19
C HIS A 166 -28.27 -0.47 -38.37
N SER A 167 -27.37 -1.46 -38.26
CA SER A 167 -27.06 -2.43 -39.32
C SER A 167 -28.31 -3.11 -39.90
N ALA A 168 -28.55 -2.90 -41.19
CA ALA A 168 -29.55 -3.63 -41.96
C ALA A 168 -29.10 -5.07 -42.20
N VAL A 169 -27.79 -5.29 -42.40
CA VAL A 169 -27.23 -6.63 -42.59
C VAL A 169 -27.43 -7.50 -41.35
N ARG A 170 -27.22 -6.95 -40.14
CA ARG A 170 -27.49 -7.67 -38.88
C ARG A 170 -28.95 -8.08 -38.77
N SER A 171 -29.88 -7.16 -39.04
CA SER A 171 -31.32 -7.43 -38.98
C SER A 171 -31.72 -8.55 -39.95
N GLU A 172 -31.22 -8.50 -41.19
CA GLU A 172 -31.50 -9.52 -42.20
C GLU A 172 -30.84 -10.86 -41.89
N MET A 173 -29.63 -10.85 -41.34
CA MET A 173 -28.96 -12.06 -40.85
C MET A 173 -29.80 -12.75 -39.77
N TRP A 174 -30.30 -12.00 -38.78
CA TRP A 174 -31.19 -12.53 -37.75
C TRP A 174 -32.52 -13.03 -38.31
N ARG A 175 -33.11 -12.32 -39.27
CA ARG A 175 -34.35 -12.75 -39.95
C ARG A 175 -34.14 -14.09 -40.66
N LEU A 176 -33.06 -14.21 -41.43
CA LEU A 176 -32.72 -15.44 -42.14
C LEU A 176 -32.49 -16.59 -41.17
N ALA A 177 -31.68 -16.38 -40.12
CA ALA A 177 -31.41 -17.40 -39.14
C ALA A 177 -32.65 -17.85 -38.37
N ARG A 178 -33.55 -16.94 -37.97
CA ARG A 178 -34.83 -17.31 -37.34
C ARG A 178 -35.72 -18.14 -38.26
N SER A 179 -35.68 -17.87 -39.57
CA SER A 179 -36.49 -18.60 -40.55
C SER A 179 -35.93 -19.97 -40.93
N LEU A 180 -34.61 -20.10 -41.05
CA LEU A 180 -33.94 -21.30 -41.58
C LEU A 180 -33.35 -22.19 -40.47
N SER A 181 -33.11 -21.64 -39.27
CA SER A 181 -32.50 -22.36 -38.14
C SER A 181 -33.05 -21.83 -36.80
N PRO A 182 -34.34 -22.08 -36.49
CA PRO A 182 -34.96 -21.58 -35.27
C PRO A 182 -34.23 -22.08 -34.01
N GLY A 183 -33.99 -21.18 -33.06
CA GLY A 183 -33.28 -21.45 -31.80
C GLY A 183 -31.77 -21.15 -31.82
N LEU A 184 -31.17 -20.86 -32.98
CA LEU A 184 -29.75 -20.52 -33.07
C LEU A 184 -29.42 -19.12 -32.50
N PHE A 185 -30.36 -18.17 -32.62
CA PHE A 185 -30.24 -16.80 -32.11
C PHE A 185 -31.21 -16.59 -30.95
N ASP A 186 -30.75 -15.87 -29.93
CA ASP A 186 -31.57 -15.47 -28.79
C ASP A 186 -32.54 -14.35 -29.25
N PRO A 187 -33.87 -14.55 -29.17
CA PRO A 187 -34.84 -13.57 -29.65
C PRO A 187 -34.72 -12.21 -28.96
N ASN A 188 -34.29 -12.20 -27.69
CA ASN A 188 -34.20 -11.01 -26.86
C ASN A 188 -32.87 -10.27 -27.05
N GLU A 189 -31.92 -10.84 -27.79
CA GLU A 189 -30.60 -10.26 -27.97
C GLU A 189 -30.62 -8.89 -28.67
N SER A 190 -31.62 -8.64 -29.52
CA SER A 190 -31.88 -7.32 -30.13
C SER A 190 -32.10 -6.22 -29.10
N GLU A 191 -32.83 -6.54 -28.03
CA GLU A 191 -33.37 -5.57 -27.06
C GLU A 191 -32.60 -5.58 -25.74
N ALA A 192 -31.76 -6.60 -25.53
CA ALA A 192 -30.95 -6.79 -24.33
C ALA A 192 -29.91 -5.69 -24.06
N PRO A 193 -29.22 -5.08 -25.05
CA PRO A 193 -28.15 -4.12 -24.77
C PRO A 193 -28.58 -2.93 -23.90
N PRO A 194 -27.90 -2.66 -22.77
CA PRO A 194 -28.20 -1.51 -21.93
C PRO A 194 -27.69 -0.20 -22.57
N CYS A 195 -28.43 0.88 -22.31
CA CYS A 195 -28.01 2.25 -22.55
C CYS A 195 -27.98 2.99 -21.22
N GLU A 196 -26.78 3.19 -20.68
CA GLU A 196 -26.57 3.89 -19.40
C GLU A 196 -26.07 5.32 -19.58
N ASN A 197 -25.59 5.66 -20.77
CA ASN A 197 -24.97 6.94 -21.05
C ASN A 197 -25.53 7.56 -22.33
N SER A 198 -25.47 8.89 -22.41
CA SER A 198 -25.66 9.66 -23.64
C SER A 198 -24.42 10.48 -23.92
N CYS A 199 -24.18 10.80 -25.19
CA CYS A 199 -23.03 11.56 -25.62
C CYS A 199 -23.43 12.69 -26.54
N ILE A 200 -22.81 13.86 -26.34
CA ILE A 200 -22.76 14.90 -27.35
C ILE A 200 -21.36 14.90 -27.95
N PHE A 201 -21.31 14.66 -29.25
CA PHE A 201 -20.12 14.69 -30.07
C PHE A 201 -20.04 16.05 -30.77
N GLY A 202 -18.93 16.77 -30.63
CA GLY A 202 -18.81 18.09 -31.24
C GLY A 202 -17.42 18.43 -31.79
N ILE A 203 -17.42 19.31 -32.78
CA ILE A 203 -16.24 19.90 -33.41
C ILE A 203 -16.41 21.41 -33.33
N SER A 204 -15.36 22.11 -32.93
CA SER A 204 -15.31 23.58 -32.90
C SER A 204 -14.08 24.11 -33.62
N ASN A 205 -14.18 25.37 -34.05
CA ASN A 205 -13.03 26.17 -34.46
C ASN A 205 -12.04 26.35 -33.29
N PRO A 206 -10.80 26.81 -33.54
CA PRO A 206 -9.80 26.99 -32.48
C PRO A 206 -10.32 27.78 -31.29
N CYS A 207 -10.19 27.20 -30.09
CA CYS A 207 -10.61 27.81 -28.83
C CYS A 207 -9.39 28.13 -27.94
N PRO A 208 -9.42 29.23 -27.16
CA PRO A 208 -8.30 29.62 -26.31
C PRO A 208 -7.91 28.53 -25.31
N GLY A 209 -6.62 28.22 -25.23
CA GLY A 209 -6.05 27.31 -24.22
C GLY A 209 -6.14 25.82 -24.55
N ILE A 210 -6.66 25.43 -25.72
CA ILE A 210 -6.64 24.04 -26.22
C ILE A 210 -5.69 23.97 -27.40
N ASN A 211 -4.51 23.35 -27.22
CA ASN A 211 -3.51 23.25 -28.27
C ASN A 211 -3.61 21.91 -29.02
N PRO A 212 -3.21 21.87 -30.30
CA PRO A 212 -3.02 20.60 -31.01
C PRO A 212 -2.09 19.66 -30.24
N GLY A 213 -2.51 18.41 -30.04
CA GLY A 213 -1.74 17.42 -29.27
C GLY A 213 -2.07 17.38 -27.77
N ASP A 214 -2.90 18.30 -27.26
CA ASP A 214 -3.44 18.22 -25.91
C ASP A 214 -4.69 17.31 -25.87
N LEU A 215 -4.78 16.47 -24.85
CA LEU A 215 -5.97 15.73 -24.45
C LEU A 215 -6.36 16.16 -23.02
N HIS A 216 -7.58 16.64 -22.85
CA HIS A 216 -8.14 17.03 -21.56
C HIS A 216 -9.31 16.10 -21.20
N CYS A 217 -9.18 15.41 -20.08
CA CYS A 217 -10.27 14.68 -19.43
C CYS A 217 -10.76 15.51 -18.24
N VAL A 218 -12.01 15.96 -18.26
CA VAL A 218 -12.61 16.76 -17.18
C VAL A 218 -13.60 15.90 -16.42
N PHE A 219 -13.30 15.63 -15.15
CA PHE A 219 -14.11 14.77 -14.29
C PHE A 219 -15.21 15.55 -13.59
N ARG A 220 -16.42 15.01 -13.60
CA ARG A 220 -17.59 15.65 -12.99
C ARG A 220 -18.53 14.60 -12.44
N ASP A 221 -19.45 15.03 -11.59
CA ASP A 221 -20.49 14.15 -11.05
C ASP A 221 -21.50 13.80 -12.15
N ASN A 222 -21.69 12.50 -12.38
CA ASN A 222 -22.61 11.92 -13.37
C ASN A 222 -22.37 12.38 -14.82
N SER A 223 -21.23 13.01 -15.10
CA SER A 223 -20.88 13.51 -16.44
C SER A 223 -19.37 13.70 -16.55
N SER A 224 -18.85 13.67 -17.77
CA SER A 224 -17.44 13.99 -18.01
C SER A 224 -17.24 14.61 -19.40
N TYR A 225 -16.10 15.29 -19.57
CA TYR A 225 -15.70 15.82 -20.86
C TYR A 225 -14.39 15.22 -21.32
N LEU A 226 -14.32 14.87 -22.60
CA LEU A 226 -13.08 14.61 -23.31
C LEU A 226 -12.91 15.71 -24.33
N VAL A 227 -11.84 16.50 -24.24
CA VAL A 227 -11.60 17.65 -25.12
C VAL A 227 -10.18 17.56 -25.65
N THR A 228 -9.99 17.68 -26.96
CA THR A 228 -8.67 17.54 -27.57
C THR A 228 -8.48 18.49 -28.74
N GLY A 229 -7.28 19.04 -28.82
CA GLY A 229 -6.86 19.86 -29.95
C GLY A 229 -6.35 18.97 -31.09
N GLY A 230 -6.96 19.16 -32.24
CA GLY A 230 -6.68 18.45 -33.47
C GLY A 230 -6.01 19.31 -34.55
N PRO A 231 -5.96 18.79 -35.79
CA PRO A 231 -5.31 19.47 -36.89
C PRO A 231 -5.99 20.79 -37.28
N GLN A 232 -5.16 21.74 -37.75
CA GLN A 232 -5.56 23.11 -38.07
C GLN A 232 -6.15 23.88 -36.86
N GLY A 233 -5.80 23.45 -35.64
CA GLY A 233 -6.29 24.06 -34.40
C GLY A 233 -7.74 23.72 -34.05
N ARG A 234 -8.40 22.82 -34.79
CA ARG A 234 -9.78 22.41 -34.48
C ARG A 234 -9.85 21.74 -33.12
N VAL A 235 -10.96 21.95 -32.43
CA VAL A 235 -11.19 21.38 -31.10
C VAL A 235 -12.26 20.32 -31.20
N TYR A 236 -11.92 19.11 -30.76
CA TYR A 236 -12.85 18.01 -30.63
C TYR A 236 -13.30 17.88 -29.19
N TRP A 237 -14.60 17.74 -28.97
CA TRP A 237 -15.13 17.58 -27.63
C TRP A 237 -16.25 16.55 -27.58
N PHE A 238 -16.25 15.82 -26.47
CA PHE A 238 -17.23 14.80 -26.15
C PHE A 238 -17.76 15.12 -24.77
N ARG A 239 -19.07 15.24 -24.64
CA ARG A 239 -19.74 15.36 -23.36
C ARG A 239 -20.46 14.06 -23.07
N PHE A 240 -19.96 13.31 -22.10
CA PHE A 240 -20.60 12.09 -21.62
C PHE A 240 -21.52 12.43 -20.45
N GLN A 241 -22.75 11.92 -20.50
CA GLN A 241 -23.75 12.12 -19.47
C GLN A 241 -24.34 10.77 -19.07
N LYS A 242 -24.19 10.43 -17.80
CA LYS A 242 -24.83 9.25 -17.22
C LYS A 242 -26.33 9.48 -17.10
N LEU A 243 -27.10 8.50 -17.55
CA LEU A 243 -28.56 8.49 -17.45
C LEU A 243 -28.96 8.05 -16.04
N PRO A 244 -30.07 8.58 -15.49
CA PRO A 244 -30.51 8.24 -14.13
C PRO A 244 -30.95 6.77 -13.98
N LYS A 245 -31.30 6.11 -15.10
CA LYS A 245 -31.67 4.69 -15.15
C LYS A 245 -31.10 4.08 -16.44
N SER A 246 -30.74 2.80 -16.37
CA SER A 246 -30.38 2.01 -17.54
C SER A 246 -31.62 1.75 -18.40
N LEU A 247 -31.53 2.06 -19.70
CA LEU A 247 -32.62 1.94 -20.66
C LEU A 247 -32.33 0.79 -21.64
N HIS A 248 -33.37 0.12 -22.11
CA HIS A 248 -33.28 -1.03 -23.02
C HIS A 248 -34.30 -0.94 -24.15
N GLY A 249 -33.99 -1.55 -25.29
CA GLY A 249 -34.90 -1.66 -26.43
C GLY A 249 -35.56 -0.33 -26.82
N SER A 250 -36.89 -0.34 -26.93
CA SER A 250 -37.70 0.82 -27.33
C SER A 250 -37.71 1.98 -26.33
N ALA A 251 -37.24 1.78 -25.09
CA ALA A 251 -37.12 2.85 -24.10
C ALA A 251 -35.91 3.77 -24.35
N ILE A 252 -34.98 3.38 -25.24
CA ILE A 252 -33.80 4.17 -25.58
C ILE A 252 -34.23 5.38 -26.43
N PRO A 253 -33.93 6.62 -26.00
CA PRO A 253 -34.40 7.82 -26.69
C PRO A 253 -33.68 8.05 -28.02
N CYS A 254 -34.45 8.50 -29.02
CA CYS A 254 -33.91 9.13 -30.23
C CYS A 254 -33.86 10.65 -30.00
N TYR A 255 -32.66 11.19 -29.81
CA TYR A 255 -32.48 12.62 -29.58
C TYR A 255 -32.69 13.41 -30.87
N ASN A 256 -33.45 14.50 -30.78
CA ASN A 256 -33.63 15.47 -31.85
C ASN A 256 -32.83 16.77 -31.57
N GLU A 257 -32.92 17.73 -32.49
CA GLU A 257 -32.21 19.01 -32.35
C GLU A 257 -32.63 19.81 -31.11
N LYS A 258 -33.90 19.72 -30.68
CA LYS A 258 -34.36 20.41 -29.46
C LYS A 258 -33.73 19.79 -28.21
N ASP A 259 -33.59 18.48 -28.17
CA ASP A 259 -32.91 17.77 -27.07
C ASP A 259 -31.44 18.16 -26.99
N LEU A 260 -30.77 18.27 -28.16
CA LEU A 260 -29.40 18.76 -28.26
C LEU A 260 -29.30 20.18 -27.71
N GLN A 261 -30.12 21.13 -28.17
CA GLN A 261 -30.06 22.51 -27.70
C GLN A 261 -30.33 22.62 -26.20
N LYS A 262 -31.27 21.83 -25.66
CA LYS A 262 -31.51 21.75 -24.23
C LYS A 262 -30.26 21.29 -23.48
N ALA A 263 -29.66 20.17 -23.86
CA ALA A 263 -28.48 19.64 -23.20
C ALA A 263 -27.25 20.58 -23.28
N LEU A 264 -27.10 21.30 -24.40
CA LEU A 264 -26.07 22.34 -24.57
C LEU A 264 -26.31 23.52 -23.62
N SER A 265 -27.56 23.98 -23.48
CA SER A 265 -27.92 25.10 -22.60
C SER A 265 -27.73 24.77 -21.12
N GLU A 266 -28.11 23.56 -20.68
CA GLU A 266 -27.93 23.09 -19.29
C GLU A 266 -26.44 23.03 -18.89
N SER A 267 -25.57 22.83 -19.87
CA SER A 267 -24.14 22.62 -19.65
C SER A 267 -23.29 23.85 -19.96
N ALA A 268 -23.91 24.97 -20.36
CA ALA A 268 -23.21 26.16 -20.81
C ALA A 268 -22.24 26.72 -19.75
N GLY A 269 -22.59 26.58 -18.47
CA GLY A 269 -21.78 27.04 -17.33
C GLY A 269 -20.63 26.11 -16.92
N ASP A 270 -20.52 24.90 -17.49
CA ASP A 270 -19.49 23.94 -17.10
C ASP A 270 -18.08 24.44 -17.47
N GLN A 271 -17.13 24.27 -16.56
CA GLN A 271 -15.74 24.67 -16.78
C GLN A 271 -14.95 23.54 -17.44
N ILE A 272 -14.26 23.86 -18.54
CA ILE A 272 -13.37 22.93 -19.25
C ILE A 272 -11.91 23.21 -18.87
N LEU A 273 -11.54 24.49 -18.89
CA LEU A 273 -10.28 25.03 -18.35
C LEU A 273 -10.64 26.11 -17.32
N PRO A 274 -9.69 26.56 -16.46
CA PRO A 274 -9.99 27.59 -15.47
C PRO A 274 -10.54 28.88 -16.09
N ASN A 275 -10.16 29.17 -17.34
CA ASN A 275 -10.57 30.36 -18.10
C ASN A 275 -11.42 30.03 -19.35
N LEU A 276 -11.90 28.79 -19.52
CA LEU A 276 -12.67 28.38 -20.69
C LEU A 276 -13.90 27.56 -20.27
N LYS A 277 -15.07 28.10 -20.58
CA LYS A 277 -16.36 27.43 -20.36
C LYS A 277 -16.77 26.59 -21.56
N PHE A 278 -17.65 25.62 -21.31
CA PHE A 278 -18.25 24.81 -22.36
C PHE A 278 -19.05 25.66 -23.36
N SER A 279 -19.70 26.75 -22.92
CA SER A 279 -20.40 27.68 -23.82
C SER A 279 -19.51 28.22 -24.94
N THR A 280 -18.24 28.51 -24.67
CA THR A 280 -17.28 29.01 -25.66
C THR A 280 -16.97 27.95 -26.73
N LEU A 281 -16.92 26.67 -26.35
CA LEU A 281 -16.81 25.57 -27.32
C LEU A 281 -18.05 25.51 -28.22
N VAL A 282 -19.23 25.67 -27.63
CA VAL A 282 -20.52 25.62 -28.33
C VAL A 282 -20.74 26.82 -29.25
N GLU A 283 -20.28 28.01 -28.88
CA GLU A 283 -20.31 29.23 -29.71
C GLU A 283 -19.44 29.07 -30.97
N ASN A 284 -18.28 28.43 -30.83
CA ASN A 284 -17.36 28.16 -31.94
C ASN A 284 -17.64 26.83 -32.66
N LYS A 285 -18.77 26.18 -32.41
CA LYS A 285 -19.06 24.85 -32.97
C LYS A 285 -19.20 24.90 -34.49
N VAL A 286 -18.58 23.94 -35.16
CA VAL A 286 -18.78 23.61 -36.57
C VAL A 286 -19.90 22.59 -36.71
N SER A 287 -19.90 21.56 -35.86
CA SER A 287 -20.93 20.54 -35.83
C SER A 287 -21.09 19.97 -34.42
N ALA A 288 -22.30 19.54 -34.08
CA ALA A 288 -22.59 18.82 -32.85
C ALA A 288 -23.73 17.82 -33.08
N VAL A 289 -23.61 16.63 -32.51
CA VAL A 289 -24.64 15.57 -32.60
C VAL A 289 -24.79 14.90 -31.23
N MET A 290 -26.03 14.74 -30.79
CA MET A 290 -26.37 13.98 -29.58
C MET A 290 -26.84 12.57 -29.93
N THR A 291 -26.36 11.57 -29.19
CA THR A 291 -26.77 10.17 -29.40
C THR A 291 -26.77 9.39 -28.09
N PRO A 292 -27.68 8.40 -27.94
CA PRO A 292 -27.55 7.40 -26.89
C PRO A 292 -26.28 6.56 -27.10
N LEU A 293 -25.65 6.14 -26.00
CA LEU A 293 -24.51 5.24 -25.99
C LEU A 293 -24.96 3.85 -25.53
N VAL A 294 -25.51 3.09 -26.47
CA VAL A 294 -25.77 1.67 -26.28
C VAL A 294 -24.44 0.91 -26.37
N GLU A 295 -24.14 0.11 -25.36
CA GLU A 295 -22.93 -0.71 -25.30
C GLU A 295 -23.29 -2.19 -25.49
N TYR A 296 -22.58 -2.90 -26.37
CA TYR A 296 -22.81 -4.31 -26.62
C TYR A 296 -21.61 -5.02 -27.24
N VAL A 297 -21.54 -6.33 -26.99
CA VAL A 297 -20.81 -7.30 -27.81
C VAL A 297 -21.78 -8.43 -28.07
N TYR A 298 -22.34 -8.50 -29.28
CA TYR A 298 -23.33 -9.53 -29.59
C TYR A 298 -22.73 -10.95 -29.44
N LYS A 299 -23.57 -11.90 -29.08
CA LYS A 299 -23.23 -13.32 -28.91
C LYS A 299 -22.88 -13.96 -30.25
N GLN A 300 -23.64 -13.63 -31.30
CA GLN A 300 -23.53 -14.19 -32.64
C GLN A 300 -23.41 -13.10 -33.73
N TRP A 301 -22.35 -13.16 -34.54
CA TRP A 301 -22.01 -12.14 -35.55
C TRP A 301 -22.18 -12.61 -36.99
N HIS A 302 -22.33 -13.92 -37.20
CA HIS A 302 -22.40 -14.52 -38.52
C HIS A 302 -23.51 -15.56 -38.61
N TYR A 303 -23.96 -15.81 -39.84
CA TYR A 303 -24.86 -16.90 -40.20
C TYR A 303 -24.69 -17.20 -41.68
N ASP A 304 -24.46 -18.47 -42.05
CA ASP A 304 -24.17 -18.87 -43.43
C ASP A 304 -23.03 -18.00 -44.00
N ARG A 305 -23.24 -17.34 -45.14
CA ARG A 305 -22.30 -16.46 -45.84
C ARG A 305 -22.36 -14.99 -45.44
N ILE A 306 -23.00 -14.67 -44.32
CA ILE A 306 -23.15 -13.30 -43.80
C ILE A 306 -22.37 -13.16 -42.50
N ILE A 307 -21.57 -12.09 -42.37
CA ILE A 307 -20.89 -11.72 -41.11
C ILE A 307 -21.01 -10.21 -40.86
N THR A 308 -21.11 -9.80 -39.60
CA THR A 308 -21.13 -8.39 -39.16
C THR A 308 -19.85 -8.05 -38.42
N LEU A 309 -19.24 -6.89 -38.73
CA LEU A 309 -17.97 -6.44 -38.13
C LEU A 309 -17.96 -4.93 -37.84
N GLY A 310 -17.32 -4.55 -36.73
CA GLY A 310 -17.32 -3.18 -36.20
C GLY A 310 -18.59 -2.89 -35.39
N ASP A 311 -19.07 -1.64 -35.42
CA ASP A 311 -20.26 -1.19 -34.70
C ASP A 311 -21.53 -2.01 -35.02
N SER A 312 -21.57 -2.74 -36.13
CA SER A 312 -22.65 -3.67 -36.45
C SER A 312 -22.66 -4.92 -35.55
N ALA A 313 -21.53 -5.31 -34.95
CA ALA A 313 -21.39 -6.47 -34.08
C ALA A 313 -21.05 -6.11 -32.61
N HIS A 314 -20.31 -5.02 -32.40
CA HIS A 314 -19.81 -4.61 -31.08
C HIS A 314 -19.65 -3.10 -30.99
N LYS A 315 -20.06 -2.52 -29.86
CA LYS A 315 -19.97 -1.08 -29.58
C LYS A 315 -19.64 -0.85 -28.11
N PHE A 316 -18.73 0.07 -27.84
CA PHE A 316 -18.24 0.39 -26.50
C PHE A 316 -18.47 1.86 -26.18
N HIS A 317 -18.36 2.21 -24.90
CA HIS A 317 -18.21 3.60 -24.52
C HIS A 317 -17.00 4.25 -25.25
N PRO A 318 -17.16 5.40 -25.92
CA PRO A 318 -16.13 5.99 -26.77
C PRO A 318 -14.92 6.56 -25.99
N VAL A 319 -15.05 6.79 -24.67
CA VAL A 319 -13.97 7.31 -23.81
C VAL A 319 -12.67 6.50 -23.89
N GLY A 320 -12.75 5.19 -24.15
CA GLY A 320 -11.59 4.31 -24.27
C GLY A 320 -10.89 4.38 -25.63
N GLY A 321 -11.48 5.05 -26.63
CA GLY A 321 -10.96 5.12 -28.00
C GLY A 321 -10.95 3.78 -28.75
N GLN A 322 -11.58 2.73 -28.23
CA GLN A 322 -11.42 1.36 -28.74
C GLN A 322 -12.28 1.03 -29.96
N GLY A 323 -13.41 1.71 -30.19
CA GLY A 323 -14.41 1.30 -31.21
C GLY A 323 -13.82 1.16 -32.62
N GLY A 324 -13.29 2.26 -33.16
CA GLY A 324 -12.70 2.25 -34.51
C GLY A 324 -11.47 1.33 -34.63
N ASN A 325 -10.59 1.32 -33.62
CA ASN A 325 -9.41 0.44 -33.62
C ASN A 325 -9.80 -1.05 -33.57
N ALA A 326 -10.79 -1.41 -32.75
CA ALA A 326 -11.31 -2.77 -32.67
C ALA A 326 -11.98 -3.21 -33.98
N ALA A 327 -12.61 -2.27 -34.70
CA ALA A 327 -13.17 -2.53 -36.02
C ALA A 327 -12.07 -2.84 -37.05
N ILE A 328 -10.98 -2.06 -37.08
CA ILE A 328 -9.80 -2.31 -37.93
C ILE A 328 -9.19 -3.69 -37.64
N GLU A 329 -8.99 -4.03 -36.37
CA GLU A 329 -8.48 -5.35 -35.98
C GLU A 329 -9.41 -6.50 -36.40
N SER A 330 -10.73 -6.32 -36.26
CA SER A 330 -11.72 -7.34 -36.63
C SER A 330 -11.70 -7.64 -38.13
N VAL A 331 -11.54 -6.62 -38.98
CA VAL A 331 -11.44 -6.83 -40.44
C VAL A 331 -10.06 -7.32 -40.88
N ALA A 332 -8.99 -6.99 -40.14
CA ALA A 332 -7.67 -7.56 -40.37
C ALA A 332 -7.69 -9.08 -40.14
N LEU A 333 -8.29 -9.54 -39.05
CA LEU A 333 -8.40 -10.97 -38.77
C LEU A 333 -9.23 -11.71 -39.84
N LEU A 334 -10.37 -11.13 -40.27
CA LEU A 334 -11.16 -11.70 -41.36
C LEU A 334 -10.30 -11.83 -42.64
N THR A 335 -9.52 -10.80 -42.96
CA THR A 335 -8.62 -10.82 -44.13
C THR A 335 -7.58 -11.93 -44.01
N ASN A 336 -6.93 -12.10 -42.86
CA ASN A 336 -5.95 -13.16 -42.64
C ASN A 336 -6.56 -14.54 -42.88
N SER A 337 -7.73 -14.81 -42.28
CA SER A 337 -8.41 -16.10 -42.43
C SER A 337 -8.88 -16.36 -43.87
N LEU A 338 -9.34 -15.32 -44.59
CA LEU A 338 -9.71 -15.43 -46.00
C LEU A 338 -8.50 -15.70 -46.90
N VAL A 339 -7.41 -14.95 -46.75
CA VAL A 339 -6.19 -15.15 -47.54
C VAL A 339 -5.65 -16.56 -47.33
N LYS A 340 -5.59 -17.02 -46.07
CA LYS A 340 -5.17 -18.38 -45.76
C LYS A 340 -6.11 -19.42 -46.39
N ALA A 341 -7.43 -19.25 -46.33
CA ALA A 341 -8.35 -20.21 -46.92
C ALA A 341 -8.27 -20.25 -48.45
N LEU A 342 -8.14 -19.09 -49.10
CA LEU A 342 -8.10 -18.98 -50.56
C LEU A 342 -6.78 -19.51 -51.14
N GLN A 343 -5.65 -19.30 -50.47
CA GLN A 343 -4.35 -19.85 -50.90
C GLN A 343 -4.35 -21.39 -50.94
N TRP A 344 -5.11 -22.04 -50.06
CA TRP A 344 -5.21 -23.50 -49.98
C TRP A 344 -6.37 -24.07 -50.82
N SER A 345 -7.20 -23.21 -51.43
CA SER A 345 -8.31 -23.66 -52.29
C SER A 345 -7.83 -23.92 -53.71
N VAL A 346 -7.84 -25.19 -54.12
CA VAL A 346 -7.55 -25.61 -55.50
C VAL A 346 -8.53 -25.00 -56.51
N SER A 347 -9.75 -24.69 -56.08
CA SER A 347 -10.83 -24.19 -56.95
C SER A 347 -10.98 -22.68 -57.00
N GLY A 348 -10.25 -21.94 -56.13
CA GLY A 348 -10.43 -20.50 -55.93
C GLY A 348 -11.71 -20.11 -55.17
N ASN A 349 -12.60 -21.06 -54.88
CA ASN A 349 -13.86 -20.84 -54.16
C ASN A 349 -13.85 -21.53 -52.80
N LEU A 350 -14.72 -21.06 -51.90
CA LEU A 350 -14.92 -21.63 -50.56
C LEU A 350 -16.34 -22.19 -50.42
N THR A 351 -16.46 -23.39 -49.86
CA THR A 351 -17.77 -23.98 -49.52
C THR A 351 -18.43 -23.22 -48.37
N THR A 352 -19.74 -23.36 -48.19
CA THR A 352 -20.44 -22.67 -47.10
C THR A 352 -19.89 -23.09 -45.74
N VAL A 353 -19.58 -24.37 -45.57
CA VAL A 353 -18.96 -24.90 -44.34
C VAL A 353 -17.59 -24.27 -44.07
N GLN A 354 -16.75 -24.09 -45.10
CA GLN A 354 -15.47 -23.41 -44.95
C GLN A 354 -15.64 -21.94 -44.56
N VAL A 355 -16.60 -21.24 -45.18
CA VAL A 355 -16.92 -19.84 -44.85
C VAL A 355 -17.42 -19.71 -43.41
N GLU A 356 -18.37 -20.54 -43.00
CA GLU A 356 -18.88 -20.53 -41.62
C GLU A 356 -17.79 -20.86 -40.61
N SER A 357 -16.89 -21.79 -40.92
CA SER A 357 -15.73 -22.10 -40.08
C SER A 357 -14.77 -20.91 -39.95
N ILE A 358 -14.55 -20.16 -41.03
CA ILE A 358 -13.74 -18.92 -41.00
C ILE A 358 -14.42 -17.87 -40.11
N PHE A 359 -15.72 -17.67 -40.27
CA PHE A 359 -16.46 -16.69 -39.47
C PHE A 359 -16.51 -17.06 -37.99
N ALA A 360 -16.69 -18.35 -37.68
CA ALA A 360 -16.64 -18.87 -36.33
C ALA A 360 -15.25 -18.66 -35.69
N ASP A 361 -14.17 -18.89 -36.45
CA ASP A 361 -12.80 -18.63 -35.99
C ASP A 361 -12.60 -17.14 -35.68
N VAL A 362 -12.99 -16.24 -36.60
CA VAL A 362 -12.92 -14.78 -36.41
C VAL A 362 -13.68 -14.36 -35.14
N GLN A 363 -14.92 -14.82 -34.97
CA GLN A 363 -15.72 -14.51 -33.79
C GLN A 363 -15.06 -15.04 -32.51
N SER A 364 -14.60 -16.30 -32.51
CA SER A 364 -14.03 -16.97 -31.34
C SER A 364 -12.76 -16.28 -30.83
N ARG A 365 -11.91 -15.81 -31.75
CA ARG A 365 -10.65 -15.12 -31.43
C ARG A 365 -10.88 -13.67 -30.98
N ARG A 366 -11.84 -12.96 -31.59
CA ARG A 366 -12.10 -11.54 -31.29
C ARG A 366 -12.94 -11.33 -30.04
N LYS A 367 -13.97 -12.15 -29.80
CA LYS A 367 -14.97 -11.93 -28.74
C LYS A 367 -14.36 -11.73 -27.34
N PRO A 368 -13.36 -12.53 -26.88
CA PRO A 368 -12.72 -12.30 -25.58
C PRO A 368 -12.04 -10.93 -25.48
N ARG A 369 -11.34 -10.51 -26.54
CA ARG A 369 -10.67 -9.21 -26.60
C ARG A 369 -11.66 -8.05 -26.61
N LEU A 370 -12.74 -8.16 -27.36
CA LEU A 370 -13.78 -7.13 -27.38
C LEU A 370 -14.50 -7.00 -26.04
N ALA A 371 -14.71 -8.10 -25.31
CA ALA A 371 -15.26 -8.05 -23.96
C ALA A 371 -14.33 -7.30 -22.98
N LEU A 372 -13.01 -7.45 -23.13
CA LEU A 372 -12.03 -6.67 -22.36
C LEU A 372 -12.08 -5.18 -22.73
N ASN A 373 -12.11 -4.85 -24.02
CA ASN A 373 -12.21 -3.47 -24.51
C ASN A 373 -13.50 -2.78 -24.04
N HIS A 374 -14.63 -3.51 -24.06
CA HIS A 374 -15.91 -3.08 -23.51
C HIS A 374 -15.79 -2.75 -22.02
N ARG A 375 -15.32 -3.71 -21.20
CA ARG A 375 -15.17 -3.53 -19.75
C ARG A 375 -14.22 -2.38 -19.40
N TYR A 376 -13.10 -2.27 -20.12
CA TYR A 376 -12.14 -1.18 -19.93
C TYR A 376 -12.80 0.19 -20.18
N SER A 377 -13.48 0.33 -21.32
CA SER A 377 -14.12 1.60 -21.71
C SER A 377 -15.25 1.98 -20.76
N HIS A 378 -16.06 1.00 -20.35
CA HIS A 378 -17.16 1.19 -19.41
C HIS A 378 -16.67 1.58 -18.00
N ASN A 379 -15.69 0.85 -17.46
CA ASN A 379 -15.12 1.17 -16.14
C ASN A 379 -14.47 2.55 -16.11
N ARG A 380 -13.81 2.93 -17.20
CA ARG A 380 -13.26 4.26 -17.36
C ARG A 380 -14.34 5.33 -17.38
N ALA A 381 -15.42 5.13 -18.14
CA ALA A 381 -16.56 6.05 -18.16
C ALA A 381 -17.13 6.29 -16.74
N ASN A 382 -17.34 5.22 -15.97
CA ASN A 382 -17.82 5.31 -14.59
C ASN A 382 -16.83 6.00 -13.65
N THR A 383 -15.52 5.88 -13.92
CA THR A 383 -14.47 6.56 -13.14
C THR A 383 -14.46 8.06 -13.43
N GLU A 384 -14.51 8.45 -14.71
CA GLU A 384 -14.49 9.87 -15.12
C GLU A 384 -15.79 10.60 -14.74
N ALA A 385 -16.91 9.89 -14.67
CA ALA A 385 -18.21 10.40 -14.21
C ALA A 385 -18.38 10.37 -12.68
N LEU A 386 -17.33 10.01 -11.93
CA LEU A 386 -17.32 9.97 -10.45
C LEU A 386 -18.47 9.16 -9.83
N ASP A 387 -18.87 8.08 -10.50
CA ASP A 387 -20.14 7.37 -10.26
C ASP A 387 -20.32 6.84 -8.82
N THR A 388 -19.22 6.46 -8.18
CA THR A 388 -19.22 5.96 -6.80
C THR A 388 -18.27 6.77 -5.92
N PRO A 389 -18.44 6.78 -4.58
CA PRO A 389 -17.48 7.42 -3.68
C PRO A 389 -16.05 6.87 -3.84
N LEU A 390 -15.91 5.59 -4.19
CA LEU A 390 -14.63 4.97 -4.49
C LEU A 390 -14.04 5.52 -5.80
N ASN A 391 -14.83 5.60 -6.87
CA ASN A 391 -14.39 6.21 -8.13
C ASN A 391 -13.98 7.67 -7.93
N ARG A 392 -14.72 8.42 -7.10
CA ARG A 392 -14.36 9.79 -6.72
C ARG A 392 -13.04 9.86 -5.97
N LEU A 393 -12.82 8.97 -4.99
CA LEU A 393 -11.54 8.89 -4.28
C LEU A 393 -10.39 8.59 -5.25
N MET A 394 -10.57 7.60 -6.13
CA MET A 394 -9.59 7.20 -7.14
C MET A 394 -9.25 8.36 -8.09
N ALA A 395 -10.26 8.99 -8.69
CA ALA A 395 -10.09 10.00 -9.73
C ALA A 395 -9.61 11.36 -9.21
N ILE A 396 -10.11 11.81 -8.05
CA ILE A 396 -9.84 13.17 -7.54
C ILE A 396 -8.70 13.19 -6.53
N ARG A 397 -8.57 12.17 -5.67
CA ARG A 397 -7.61 12.18 -4.55
C ARG A 397 -6.38 11.34 -4.82
N LEU A 398 -6.53 10.19 -5.46
CA LEU A 398 -5.42 9.26 -5.69
C LEU A 398 -4.70 9.52 -7.01
N LEU A 399 -5.41 9.83 -8.10
CA LEU A 399 -4.79 10.10 -9.41
C LEU A 399 -3.63 11.12 -9.36
N PRO A 400 -3.71 12.25 -8.63
CA PRO A 400 -2.58 13.18 -8.49
C PRO A 400 -1.33 12.61 -7.79
N LEU A 401 -1.51 11.52 -7.03
CA LEU A 401 -0.45 10.84 -6.28
C LEU A 401 0.08 9.60 -7.02
N VAL A 402 -0.59 9.20 -8.11
CA VAL A 402 -0.22 8.02 -8.90
C VAL A 402 0.90 8.39 -9.85
N ASP A 403 1.96 7.59 -9.83
CA ASP A 403 3.10 7.75 -10.74
C ASP A 403 2.66 7.66 -12.21
N GLU A 404 3.28 8.49 -13.04
CA GLU A 404 3.00 8.58 -14.47
C GLU A 404 3.15 7.23 -15.20
N GLN A 405 4.04 6.35 -14.75
CA GLN A 405 4.22 5.04 -15.36
C GLN A 405 3.01 4.14 -15.12
N ILE A 406 2.33 4.27 -13.98
CA ILE A 406 1.13 3.49 -13.67
C ILE A 406 -0.03 3.96 -14.56
N VAL A 407 -0.20 5.27 -14.73
CA VAL A 407 -1.21 5.82 -15.64
C VAL A 407 -0.90 5.41 -17.08
N THR A 408 0.36 5.55 -17.51
CA THR A 408 0.82 5.11 -18.84
C THR A 408 0.55 3.63 -19.06
N LEU A 409 0.87 2.77 -18.08
CA LEU A 409 0.63 1.33 -18.15
C LEU A 409 -0.87 1.00 -18.31
N GLY A 410 -1.75 1.74 -17.64
CA GLY A 410 -3.20 1.59 -17.76
C GLY A 410 -3.72 1.83 -19.18
N TYR A 411 -3.14 2.80 -19.91
CA TYR A 411 -3.45 3.01 -21.33
C TYR A 411 -2.81 1.94 -22.23
N CYS A 412 -1.57 1.56 -21.92
CA CYS A 412 -0.79 0.57 -22.67
C CYS A 412 -1.37 -0.86 -22.60
N SER A 413 -2.05 -1.23 -21.52
CA SER A 413 -2.41 -2.63 -21.24
C SER A 413 -3.32 -3.28 -22.29
N GLN A 414 -4.03 -2.49 -23.10
CA GLN A 414 -4.94 -2.99 -24.13
C GLN A 414 -4.25 -3.24 -25.48
N HIS A 415 -3.06 -2.70 -25.69
CA HIS A 415 -2.39 -2.69 -27.00
C HIS A 415 -1.74 -4.03 -27.41
N PRO A 416 -1.04 -4.77 -26.53
CA PRO A 416 -0.29 -5.97 -26.93
C PRO A 416 -1.12 -7.09 -27.55
N GLY A 417 -2.40 -7.19 -27.19
CA GLY A 417 -3.31 -8.18 -27.78
C GLY A 417 -3.87 -7.79 -29.16
N GLY A 418 -3.43 -6.69 -29.76
CA GLY A 418 -3.90 -6.22 -31.06
C GLY A 418 -3.61 -7.22 -32.17
N GLU A 419 -4.52 -7.32 -33.15
CA GLU A 419 -4.29 -8.12 -34.35
C GLU A 419 -3.42 -7.35 -35.36
N MET A 420 -2.86 -8.06 -36.34
CA MET A 420 -2.13 -7.48 -37.47
C MET A 420 -2.46 -8.26 -38.75
N LEU A 421 -2.01 -7.78 -39.91
CA LEU A 421 -2.10 -8.51 -41.17
C LEU A 421 -0.93 -9.50 -41.28
N ASP A 422 -1.18 -10.79 -41.45
CA ASP A 422 -0.11 -11.82 -41.38
C ASP A 422 0.80 -11.81 -42.61
N MET A 423 0.30 -11.29 -43.72
CA MET A 423 0.89 -11.37 -45.06
C MET A 423 1.60 -10.09 -45.50
N LEU A 424 1.47 -9.00 -44.74
CA LEU A 424 2.13 -7.73 -45.01
C LEU A 424 3.26 -7.50 -43.99
N PRO A 425 4.41 -6.95 -44.41
CA PRO A 425 5.51 -6.68 -43.49
C PRO A 425 5.09 -5.63 -42.46
N VAL A 426 5.53 -5.81 -41.22
CA VAL A 426 5.42 -4.80 -40.16
C VAL A 426 6.78 -4.12 -40.03
N ARG A 427 6.79 -2.80 -39.93
CA ARG A 427 8.01 -2.06 -39.60
C ARG A 427 8.51 -2.51 -38.23
N GLN A 428 9.74 -3.03 -38.18
CA GLN A 428 10.33 -3.45 -36.92
C GLN A 428 10.68 -2.23 -36.08
N HIS A 429 10.07 -2.13 -34.91
CA HIS A 429 10.41 -1.17 -33.87
C HIS A 429 10.97 -1.94 -32.68
N GLU A 430 12.00 -1.39 -32.02
CA GLU A 430 12.46 -1.91 -30.73
C GLU A 430 11.42 -1.58 -29.66
N ASN A 431 10.40 -2.44 -29.54
CA ASN A 431 9.30 -2.25 -28.60
C ASN A 431 9.66 -2.86 -27.23
N LEU A 432 9.47 -2.10 -26.14
CA LEU A 432 9.64 -2.65 -24.79
C LEU A 432 8.61 -3.75 -24.46
N ILE A 433 7.40 -3.64 -25.03
CA ILE A 433 6.30 -4.59 -24.78
C ILE A 433 5.97 -5.31 -26.10
N PRO A 434 6.26 -6.62 -26.20
CA PRO A 434 5.97 -7.38 -27.42
C PRO A 434 4.48 -7.58 -27.59
N TYR A 435 4.02 -7.52 -28.84
CA TYR A 435 2.66 -7.91 -29.20
C TYR A 435 2.50 -9.44 -29.20
N LYS A 436 1.25 -9.92 -29.15
CA LYS A 436 0.92 -11.36 -29.11
C LYS A 436 1.61 -12.15 -30.22
N GLN A 437 1.66 -11.60 -31.44
CA GLN A 437 2.23 -12.24 -32.63
C GLN A 437 3.77 -12.22 -32.64
N GLU A 438 4.39 -11.38 -31.81
CA GLU A 438 5.86 -11.31 -31.64
C GLU A 438 6.35 -12.32 -30.59
N LEU A 439 5.43 -12.97 -29.86
CA LEU A 439 5.77 -14.03 -28.92
C LEU A 439 6.10 -15.32 -29.68
N LEU A 440 7.22 -15.96 -29.31
CA LEU A 440 7.60 -17.27 -29.85
C LEU A 440 6.55 -18.36 -29.59
N CYS A 441 5.79 -18.24 -28.50
CA CYS A 441 4.70 -19.13 -28.15
C CYS A 441 3.65 -18.38 -27.33
N GLU A 442 2.37 -18.57 -27.64
CA GLU A 442 1.29 -18.03 -26.82
C GLU A 442 1.26 -18.74 -25.45
N PRO A 443 1.20 -17.99 -24.34
CA PRO A 443 1.06 -18.60 -23.02
C PRO A 443 -0.29 -19.32 -22.93
N ARG A 444 -0.27 -20.66 -22.86
CA ARG A 444 -1.48 -21.48 -22.70
C ARG A 444 -1.86 -21.56 -21.22
N PRO A 445 -3.14 -21.34 -20.86
CA PRO A 445 -3.61 -21.63 -19.51
C PRO A 445 -3.48 -23.13 -19.26
N ARG A 446 -3.28 -23.54 -18.00
CA ARG A 446 -2.99 -24.95 -17.68
C ARG A 446 -4.22 -25.86 -17.82
N GLY A 447 -5.43 -25.31 -17.92
CA GLY A 447 -6.65 -26.07 -18.21
C GLY A 447 -6.93 -27.17 -17.16
N TYR A 448 -7.42 -28.34 -17.58
CA TYR A 448 -7.65 -29.47 -16.65
C TYR A 448 -6.35 -30.01 -16.04
N MET A 449 -5.20 -29.82 -16.71
CA MET A 449 -3.91 -30.19 -16.14
C MET A 449 -3.61 -29.38 -14.89
N GLN A 450 -4.16 -28.17 -14.73
CA GLN A 450 -4.07 -27.40 -13.50
C GLN A 450 -4.61 -28.21 -12.31
N TRP A 451 -5.76 -28.85 -12.46
CA TRP A 451 -6.40 -29.65 -11.42
C TRP A 451 -5.66 -30.96 -11.16
N ILE A 452 -5.08 -31.57 -12.19
CA ILE A 452 -4.20 -32.73 -12.04
C ILE A 452 -2.95 -32.33 -11.23
N TRP A 453 -2.28 -31.24 -11.59
CA TRP A 453 -1.13 -30.72 -10.84
C TRP A 453 -1.50 -30.39 -9.40
N ILE A 454 -2.63 -29.71 -9.17
CA ILE A 454 -3.17 -29.41 -7.84
C ILE A 454 -3.37 -30.71 -7.04
N ALA A 455 -4.05 -31.71 -7.60
CA ALA A 455 -4.28 -33.00 -6.95
C ALA A 455 -2.97 -33.74 -6.67
N THR A 456 -2.04 -33.77 -7.62
CA THR A 456 -0.71 -34.36 -7.46
C THR A 456 0.07 -33.68 -6.35
N TYR A 457 0.10 -32.35 -6.30
CA TYR A 457 0.81 -31.62 -5.25
C TYR A 457 0.16 -31.80 -3.87
N ILE A 458 -1.17 -31.88 -3.79
CA ILE A 458 -1.88 -32.20 -2.55
C ILE A 458 -1.56 -33.63 -2.08
N ILE A 459 -1.59 -34.62 -2.97
CA ILE A 459 -1.25 -36.02 -2.65
C ILE A 459 0.20 -36.12 -2.18
N LEU A 460 1.14 -35.46 -2.88
CA LEU A 460 2.55 -35.44 -2.48
C LEU A 460 2.75 -34.75 -1.11
N ALA A 461 2.01 -33.66 -0.83
CA ALA A 461 2.04 -33.02 0.48
C ALA A 461 1.50 -33.95 1.58
N ILE A 462 0.39 -34.65 1.34
CA ILE A 462 -0.20 -35.59 2.30
C ILE A 462 0.73 -36.77 2.55
N ILE A 463 1.30 -37.39 1.50
CA ILE A 463 2.27 -38.47 1.64
C ILE A 463 3.48 -37.99 2.47
N ALA A 464 4.00 -36.79 2.20
CA ALA A 464 5.13 -36.24 2.95
C ALA A 464 4.79 -36.02 4.44
N ILE A 465 3.56 -35.58 4.76
CA ILE A 465 3.10 -35.38 6.14
C ILE A 465 2.89 -36.73 6.84
N CYS A 466 2.24 -37.69 6.19
CA CYS A 466 1.97 -39.02 6.76
C CYS A 466 3.25 -39.85 6.96
N VAL A 467 4.25 -39.71 6.08
CA VAL A 467 5.57 -40.34 6.27
C VAL A 467 6.30 -39.73 7.46
N ARG A 468 6.16 -38.41 7.68
CA ARG A 468 6.76 -37.71 8.83
C ARG A 468 6.11 -38.08 10.16
N GLU A 469 4.80 -38.31 10.21
CA GLU A 469 4.10 -38.73 11.44
C GLU A 469 4.35 -40.19 11.82
N ASN A 470 4.75 -41.03 10.85
CA ASN A 470 5.08 -42.44 11.08
C ASN A 470 6.58 -42.70 11.27
N GLU A 471 7.45 -41.68 11.26
CA GLU A 471 8.84 -41.85 11.69
C GLU A 471 8.88 -41.93 13.23
N PRO A 472 9.32 -43.06 13.81
CA PRO A 472 9.70 -43.07 15.21
C PRO A 472 10.85 -42.06 15.37
N SER A 473 10.81 -41.28 16.45
CA SER A 473 11.88 -40.37 16.89
C SER A 473 13.27 -40.83 16.42
N PRO A 474 14.09 -39.95 15.80
CA PRO A 474 15.36 -40.37 15.24
C PRO A 474 16.16 -41.08 16.34
N PRO A 475 16.68 -42.30 16.10
CA PRO A 475 17.51 -42.96 17.08
C PRO A 475 18.65 -42.01 17.43
N GLN A 476 18.92 -41.83 18.73
CA GLN A 476 20.11 -41.16 19.21
C GLN A 476 21.30 -41.70 18.41
N LEU A 477 21.88 -40.85 17.57
CA LEU A 477 22.90 -41.24 16.61
C LEU A 477 24.29 -41.26 17.27
N ASP A 478 24.35 -41.89 18.45
CA ASP A 478 25.57 -42.41 19.04
C ASP A 478 25.73 -43.85 18.51
N SER A 479 26.78 -44.06 17.71
CA SER A 479 27.21 -45.35 17.14
C SER A 479 26.38 -45.93 15.98
N ILE A 480 26.56 -45.39 14.77
CA ILE A 480 26.51 -46.22 13.56
C ILE A 480 27.93 -46.26 12.98
N SER A 481 28.68 -47.28 13.38
CA SER A 481 29.90 -47.70 12.68
C SER A 481 29.48 -48.27 11.32
N VAL A 482 29.65 -47.51 10.24
CA VAL A 482 29.56 -48.06 8.89
C VAL A 482 30.83 -48.87 8.65
N ARG A 483 30.76 -50.16 8.98
CA ARG A 483 31.68 -51.19 8.49
C ARG A 483 31.29 -51.46 7.03
N GLY A 484 31.78 -50.61 6.13
CA GLY A 484 31.66 -50.79 4.69
C GLY A 484 33.04 -50.96 4.08
N HIS A 485 33.38 -52.19 3.71
CA HIS A 485 34.53 -52.53 2.86
C HIS A 485 34.57 -51.60 1.65
N TRP A 486 35.58 -50.73 1.57
CA TRP A 486 36.14 -50.29 0.31
C TRP A 486 37.65 -50.48 0.37
N ASP A 487 38.07 -51.39 -0.49
CA ASP A 487 39.41 -51.88 -0.70
C ASP A 487 40.31 -50.75 -1.21
N ASN A 488 41.53 -50.73 -0.68
CA ASN A 488 42.57 -49.78 -1.01
C ASN A 488 43.42 -50.43 -2.12
N SER A 489 43.07 -50.22 -3.40
CA SER A 489 44.06 -50.38 -4.45
C SER A 489 43.74 -49.62 -5.75
N SER A 490 44.76 -48.89 -6.20
CA SER A 490 45.05 -48.46 -7.57
C SER A 490 44.20 -47.36 -8.23
N HIS A 491 44.80 -46.15 -8.22
CA HIS A 491 45.00 -45.24 -9.36
C HIS A 491 43.82 -44.78 -10.22
N GLY A 492 43.50 -43.49 -10.09
CA GLY A 492 42.86 -42.70 -11.15
C GLY A 492 42.81 -41.22 -10.79
N LYS A 493 43.82 -40.46 -11.20
CA LYS A 493 43.84 -38.99 -11.12
C LYS A 493 42.64 -38.42 -11.90
N MET A 494 41.82 -37.59 -11.26
CA MET A 494 41.30 -36.40 -11.94
C MET A 494 41.15 -35.25 -10.94
N SER A 495 42.13 -34.36 -11.00
CA SER A 495 42.12 -33.03 -10.42
C SER A 495 41.00 -32.19 -11.02
N THR A 496 40.19 -31.54 -10.18
CA THR A 496 39.91 -30.09 -10.20
C THR A 496 38.87 -29.78 -9.13
N LEU A 497 39.15 -28.80 -8.27
CA LEU A 497 38.32 -28.17 -7.21
C LEU A 497 38.78 -28.31 -5.74
N CYS A 498 39.99 -28.79 -5.45
CA CYS A 498 40.60 -28.63 -4.12
C CYS A 498 41.29 -27.28 -3.87
N ASP A 499 41.35 -26.37 -4.85
CA ASP A 499 42.18 -25.16 -4.73
C ASP A 499 41.42 -23.86 -4.43
N MET A 500 40.09 -23.85 -4.25
CA MET A 500 39.38 -22.55 -4.17
C MET A 500 39.11 -21.99 -2.79
N THR A 501 39.31 -22.72 -1.69
CA THR A 501 39.32 -22.12 -0.35
C THR A 501 40.23 -22.90 0.60
N GLY A 502 41.52 -22.93 0.28
CA GLY A 502 42.55 -23.25 1.24
C GLY A 502 42.86 -22.02 2.11
N SER A 503 42.58 -22.12 3.40
CA SER A 503 43.45 -21.52 4.42
C SER A 503 43.29 -22.33 5.70
N GLU A 504 44.31 -23.13 5.97
CA GLU A 504 44.55 -23.86 7.21
C GLU A 504 44.64 -22.89 8.40
N PHE A 505 43.94 -23.22 9.49
CA PHE A 505 44.45 -22.99 10.84
C PHE A 505 44.01 -24.16 11.71
N ASP A 506 44.96 -25.05 11.95
CA ASP A 506 44.92 -26.11 12.95
C ASP A 506 44.78 -25.51 14.36
N SER A 507 43.79 -25.97 15.13
CA SER A 507 43.97 -26.51 16.50
C SER A 507 42.61 -26.65 17.23
N CYS A 508 41.86 -27.71 16.93
CA CYS A 508 41.09 -28.51 17.90
C CYS A 508 40.25 -29.53 17.12
N GLY A 509 40.53 -30.82 17.34
CA GLY A 509 39.96 -31.92 16.57
C GLY A 509 38.44 -31.99 16.65
N ILE A 510 37.77 -31.62 15.56
CA ILE A 510 36.43 -32.10 15.19
C ILE A 510 36.42 -32.19 13.66
N THR A 511 36.39 -33.41 13.13
CA THR A 511 36.24 -33.64 11.68
C THR A 511 34.84 -33.19 11.22
N PRO A 512 34.69 -32.30 10.22
CA PRO A 512 33.39 -31.99 9.65
C PRO A 512 32.96 -33.15 8.74
N LYS A 513 31.86 -33.82 9.10
CA LYS A 513 31.25 -34.88 8.29
C LYS A 513 30.88 -34.35 6.89
N PRO A 514 31.05 -35.12 5.79
CA PRO A 514 30.71 -34.72 4.40
C PRO A 514 29.20 -34.48 4.14
N ILE A 515 28.36 -34.64 5.15
CA ILE A 515 26.90 -34.63 5.06
C ILE A 515 26.37 -33.22 4.78
N HIS A 516 27.04 -32.16 5.26
CA HIS A 516 26.54 -30.78 5.17
C HIS A 516 26.53 -30.21 3.74
N ASN A 517 27.53 -30.54 2.91
CA ASN A 517 27.62 -30.02 1.54
C ASN A 517 26.54 -30.61 0.62
N HIS A 518 26.15 -31.87 0.85
CA HIS A 518 25.12 -32.52 0.04
C HIS A 518 23.72 -32.03 0.39
N THR A 519 23.47 -31.63 1.65
CA THR A 519 22.18 -31.05 2.07
C THR A 519 22.02 -29.61 1.60
N PHE A 520 23.09 -28.80 1.63
CA PHE A 520 23.05 -27.40 1.19
C PHE A 520 22.69 -27.26 -0.30
N GLY A 521 23.24 -28.13 -1.16
CA GLY A 521 22.93 -28.14 -2.60
C GLY A 521 21.44 -28.35 -2.92
N HIS A 522 20.71 -29.12 -2.10
CA HIS A 522 19.29 -29.38 -2.29
C HIS A 522 18.37 -28.21 -1.92
N TYR A 523 18.83 -27.25 -1.12
CA TYR A 523 18.06 -26.07 -0.72
C TYR A 523 18.27 -24.85 -1.63
N ILE A 524 19.37 -24.79 -2.39
CA ILE A 524 19.68 -23.68 -3.29
C ILE A 524 18.66 -23.57 -4.42
N GLN A 525 18.33 -24.67 -5.09
CA GLN A 525 17.43 -24.64 -6.25
C GLN A 525 16.01 -24.18 -5.88
N PRO A 526 15.38 -24.71 -4.81
CA PRO A 526 14.05 -24.26 -4.39
C PRO A 526 14.04 -22.82 -3.87
N ALA A 527 15.11 -22.40 -3.18
CA ALA A 527 15.25 -21.01 -2.74
C ALA A 527 15.37 -20.04 -3.93
N ALA A 528 16.15 -20.39 -4.95
CA ALA A 528 16.26 -19.61 -6.17
C ALA A 528 14.92 -19.50 -6.91
N ILE A 529 14.17 -20.60 -7.02
CA ILE A 529 12.82 -20.60 -7.63
C ILE A 529 11.87 -19.68 -6.86
N ILE A 530 11.83 -19.79 -5.53
CA ILE A 530 10.99 -18.94 -4.68
C ILE A 530 11.35 -17.47 -4.85
N VAL A 531 12.64 -17.13 -4.81
CA VAL A 531 13.11 -15.75 -4.93
C VAL A 531 12.77 -15.20 -6.32
N ILE A 532 13.12 -15.90 -7.40
CA ILE A 532 12.84 -15.45 -8.77
C ILE A 532 11.35 -15.24 -9.01
N GLU A 533 10.50 -16.19 -8.58
CA GLU A 533 9.05 -16.07 -8.74
C GLU A 533 8.47 -14.96 -7.87
N SER A 534 9.00 -14.72 -6.67
CA SER A 534 8.55 -13.60 -5.84
C SER A 534 8.76 -12.25 -6.53
N TYR A 535 9.81 -12.10 -7.33
CA TYR A 535 10.08 -10.86 -8.04
C TYR A 535 9.24 -10.64 -9.31
N ARG A 536 8.52 -11.66 -9.80
CA ARG A 536 7.66 -11.50 -10.99
C ARG A 536 6.47 -10.60 -10.70
N GLY A 537 6.25 -9.62 -11.58
CA GLY A 537 5.18 -8.62 -11.44
C GLY A 537 3.77 -9.21 -11.27
N ARG A 538 3.51 -10.39 -11.86
CA ARG A 538 2.22 -11.11 -11.72
C ARG A 538 1.91 -11.59 -10.30
N ASN A 539 2.92 -11.75 -9.45
CA ASN A 539 2.74 -12.17 -8.07
C ASN A 539 2.51 -10.96 -7.14
N LYS A 540 2.43 -9.73 -7.67
CA LYS A 540 2.16 -8.54 -6.88
C LYS A 540 0.80 -8.69 -6.18
N LEU A 541 0.80 -8.51 -4.84
CA LEU A 541 -0.35 -8.75 -3.93
C LEU A 541 -0.72 -10.22 -3.70
N THR A 542 0.15 -11.18 -4.01
CA THR A 542 -0.10 -12.61 -3.72
C THR A 542 0.92 -13.16 -2.71
N PRO A 543 0.60 -14.27 -1.99
CA PRO A 543 1.54 -14.90 -1.06
C PRO A 543 2.87 -15.34 -1.69
N LEU A 544 2.92 -15.50 -3.01
CA LEU A 544 4.14 -15.86 -3.75
C LEU A 544 5.15 -14.71 -3.82
N ARG A 545 4.71 -13.45 -3.61
CA ARG A 545 5.60 -12.27 -3.52
C ARG A 545 6.48 -12.28 -2.29
N VAL A 546 6.13 -13.06 -1.27
CA VAL A 546 6.81 -13.07 0.03
C VAL A 546 7.65 -14.34 0.14
N PRO A 547 8.89 -14.36 -0.40
CA PRO A 547 9.72 -15.56 -0.45
C PRO A 547 10.04 -16.07 0.97
N THR A 548 10.11 -15.14 1.93
CA THR A 548 10.44 -15.41 3.33
C THR A 548 9.46 -16.34 4.03
N ILE A 549 8.15 -16.23 3.74
CA ILE A 549 7.14 -17.11 4.35
C ILE A 549 7.36 -18.56 3.91
N TRP A 550 7.68 -18.75 2.62
CA TRP A 550 7.90 -20.08 2.04
C TRP A 550 9.23 -20.68 2.47
N LEU A 551 10.30 -19.89 2.52
CA LEU A 551 11.58 -20.32 3.06
C LEU A 551 11.50 -20.68 4.55
N MET A 552 10.73 -19.92 5.34
CA MET A 552 10.46 -20.23 6.74
C MET A 552 9.67 -21.55 6.87
N MET A 553 8.64 -21.77 6.05
CA MET A 553 7.92 -23.04 6.04
C MET A 553 8.82 -24.23 5.66
N ILE A 554 9.75 -24.06 4.70
CA ILE A 554 10.74 -25.11 4.37
C ILE A 554 11.58 -25.46 5.60
N GLN A 555 11.95 -24.48 6.43
CA GLN A 555 12.76 -24.69 7.62
C GLN A 555 11.97 -25.36 8.76
N TYR A 556 10.70 -25.01 8.97
CA TYR A 556 9.86 -25.57 10.04
C TYR A 556 9.18 -26.91 9.69
N VAL A 557 8.71 -27.03 8.45
CA VAL A 557 7.89 -28.15 7.99
C VAL A 557 8.69 -29.11 7.10
N GLY A 558 9.82 -28.65 6.55
CA GLY A 558 10.66 -29.42 5.63
C GLY A 558 10.36 -29.10 4.16
N LEU A 559 11.36 -29.32 3.31
CA LEU A 559 11.28 -29.05 1.87
C LEU A 559 10.18 -29.90 1.19
N GLY A 560 10.09 -31.19 1.56
CA GLY A 560 9.16 -32.15 0.97
C GLY A 560 7.69 -31.83 1.19
N ALA A 561 7.33 -31.19 2.30
CA ALA A 561 5.95 -30.76 2.57
C ALA A 561 5.66 -29.34 2.04
N THR A 562 6.67 -28.46 2.06
CA THR A 562 6.48 -27.04 1.70
C THR A 562 6.50 -26.79 0.19
N MET A 563 7.36 -27.47 -0.56
CA MET A 563 7.45 -27.28 -2.01
C MET A 563 6.17 -27.65 -2.76
N PRO A 564 5.50 -28.78 -2.47
CA PRO A 564 4.21 -29.07 -3.08
C PRO A 564 3.15 -27.99 -2.78
N LEU A 565 3.12 -27.43 -1.57
CA LEU A 565 2.23 -26.30 -1.23
C LEU A 565 2.60 -25.00 -1.96
N TYR A 566 3.90 -24.73 -2.13
CA TYR A 566 4.39 -23.59 -2.91
C TYR A 566 3.98 -23.71 -4.38
N PHE A 567 4.20 -24.90 -4.98
CA PHE A 567 3.80 -25.18 -6.36
C PHE A 567 2.29 -25.22 -6.53
N LEU A 568 1.54 -25.64 -5.51
CA LEU A 568 0.08 -25.53 -5.48
C LEU A 568 -0.36 -24.06 -5.57
N MET A 569 0.16 -23.19 -4.72
CA MET A 569 -0.14 -21.75 -4.75
C MET A 569 0.30 -21.10 -6.06
N TYR A 570 1.50 -21.45 -6.55
CA TYR A 570 1.98 -21.05 -7.86
C TYR A 570 1.04 -21.46 -8.98
N THR A 571 0.53 -22.69 -8.95
CA THR A 571 -0.38 -23.22 -9.98
C THR A 571 -1.76 -22.56 -9.94
N LEU A 572 -2.24 -22.16 -8.76
CA LEU A 572 -3.50 -21.43 -8.58
C LEU A 572 -3.41 -19.97 -9.03
N ILE A 573 -2.28 -19.31 -8.80
CA ILE A 573 -2.10 -17.86 -9.00
C ILE A 573 -1.57 -17.54 -10.40
N SER A 574 -0.68 -18.37 -10.94
CA SER A 574 0.10 -18.07 -12.16
C SER A 574 -0.70 -18.14 -13.48
N ASP A 575 -1.99 -18.50 -13.46
CA ASP A 575 -2.81 -18.62 -14.68
C ASP A 575 -3.45 -17.29 -15.13
N ALA A 576 -3.29 -16.20 -14.35
CA ALA A 576 -4.14 -15.00 -14.49
C ALA A 576 -3.65 -13.86 -15.42
N GLU A 577 -2.46 -13.91 -16.06
CA GLU A 577 -2.07 -12.83 -16.99
C GLU A 577 -1.08 -13.29 -18.09
N PRO A 578 -1.37 -13.04 -19.39
CA PRO A 578 -0.57 -13.52 -20.52
C PRO A 578 0.63 -12.63 -20.90
N TYR A 579 1.07 -11.67 -20.07
CA TYR A 579 2.11 -10.72 -20.48
C TYR A 579 3.47 -10.96 -19.83
N TRP A 580 4.42 -11.31 -20.69
CA TRP A 580 5.84 -11.39 -20.40
C TRP A 580 6.44 -9.97 -20.46
N ASN A 581 6.86 -9.44 -19.32
CA ASN A 581 7.54 -8.14 -19.25
C ASN A 581 9.05 -8.35 -19.49
N ARG A 582 9.54 -8.01 -20.69
CA ARG A 582 11.00 -7.99 -20.99
C ARG A 582 11.73 -6.80 -20.34
N SER A 583 10.97 -5.80 -19.88
CA SER A 583 11.50 -4.55 -19.35
C SER A 583 12.26 -4.74 -18.04
N ILE A 584 12.05 -5.80 -17.25
CA ILE A 584 12.82 -5.91 -15.99
C ILE A 584 14.33 -6.06 -16.25
N VAL A 585 14.76 -6.72 -17.33
CA VAL A 585 16.21 -6.94 -17.56
C VAL A 585 16.90 -5.76 -18.24
N MET A 586 16.20 -4.96 -19.07
CA MET A 586 16.77 -3.77 -19.74
C MET A 586 16.44 -2.43 -19.05
N VAL A 587 15.30 -2.32 -18.36
CA VAL A 587 14.99 -1.16 -17.50
C VAL A 587 15.83 -1.21 -16.22
N LEU A 588 16.28 -2.39 -15.75
CA LEU A 588 17.34 -2.45 -14.73
C LEU A 588 18.70 -1.92 -15.24
N ALA A 589 18.96 -1.88 -16.56
CA ALA A 589 20.20 -1.32 -17.11
C ALA A 589 20.07 0.17 -17.52
N GLY A 590 18.88 0.62 -17.93
CA GLY A 590 18.63 1.99 -18.40
C GLY A 590 17.90 2.93 -17.42
N SER A 591 17.08 2.40 -16.51
CA SER A 591 16.38 3.19 -15.48
C SER A 591 17.27 3.49 -14.29
N LEU A 592 18.27 2.63 -14.04
CA LEU A 592 19.34 2.91 -13.09
C LEU A 592 20.27 4.06 -13.56
N SER A 593 20.19 4.54 -14.81
CA SER A 593 21.00 5.69 -15.26
C SER A 593 20.21 6.97 -15.52
N ARG A 594 18.90 6.87 -15.82
CA ARG A 594 18.05 8.05 -16.13
C ARG A 594 17.23 8.57 -14.96
N HIS A 595 16.83 7.72 -14.01
CA HIS A 595 16.26 8.22 -12.74
C HIS A 595 17.32 8.90 -11.90
N LEU A 596 18.60 8.55 -12.13
CA LEU A 596 19.71 9.29 -11.59
C LEU A 596 19.71 10.76 -12.09
N ILE A 597 19.66 10.96 -13.41
CA ILE A 597 19.80 12.31 -14.01
C ILE A 597 18.55 13.22 -13.86
N TRP A 598 17.37 12.64 -13.63
CA TRP A 598 16.12 13.42 -13.47
C TRP A 598 15.89 13.89 -12.03
N ILE A 599 16.33 13.12 -11.02
CA ILE A 599 16.32 13.57 -9.61
C ILE A 599 17.29 14.73 -9.39
N ILE A 600 18.24 14.91 -10.31
CA ILE A 600 19.16 16.05 -10.34
C ILE A 600 18.46 17.35 -10.73
N LEU A 601 17.29 17.34 -11.40
CA LEU A 601 16.69 18.55 -11.96
C LEU A 601 15.16 18.57 -12.11
N GLN A 602 14.36 19.41 -11.42
CA GLN A 602 14.66 20.49 -10.49
C GLN A 602 13.36 20.92 -9.77
N ARG A 603 13.52 21.44 -8.55
CA ARG A 603 12.49 21.87 -7.60
C ARG A 603 12.05 23.33 -7.84
N SER A 604 10.81 23.65 -7.47
CA SER A 604 10.29 24.97 -7.08
C SER A 604 10.20 26.08 -8.14
N ASN A 605 9.16 26.90 -7.98
CA ASN A 605 8.79 28.00 -8.84
C ASN A 605 9.86 29.13 -8.85
N TYR A 606 9.94 29.83 -9.99
CA TYR A 606 10.64 31.10 -10.30
C TYR A 606 12.09 31.04 -10.81
N THR A 607 12.21 31.49 -12.07
CA THR A 607 13.30 31.74 -13.01
C THR A 607 14.74 32.03 -12.56
N GLU A 608 15.14 32.03 -11.29
CA GLU A 608 16.49 32.52 -10.90
C GLU A 608 17.25 31.72 -9.84
N TYR A 609 16.69 30.66 -9.24
CA TYR A 609 17.36 29.94 -8.14
C TYR A 609 18.05 28.61 -8.55
N ASN A 610 18.13 28.34 -9.86
CA ASN A 610 18.23 26.99 -10.40
C ASN A 610 19.56 26.63 -11.10
N ALA A 611 20.63 27.41 -10.93
CA ALA A 611 21.96 27.01 -11.42
C ALA A 611 22.80 26.24 -10.38
N GLU A 612 22.60 26.50 -9.08
CA GLU A 612 23.50 26.05 -8.01
C GLU A 612 23.17 24.67 -7.43
N ASN A 613 21.90 24.24 -7.47
CA ASN A 613 21.49 22.92 -6.94
C ASN A 613 21.68 21.75 -7.93
N ARG A 614 21.88 22.02 -9.23
CA ARG A 614 22.15 21.03 -10.29
C ARG A 614 23.50 20.32 -10.08
N SER A 615 24.44 20.92 -9.33
CA SER A 615 25.72 20.29 -8.99
C SER A 615 25.63 19.36 -7.77
N ARG A 616 24.69 19.61 -6.83
CA ARG A 616 24.59 18.85 -5.57
C ARG A 616 23.88 17.51 -5.69
N ALA A 617 22.99 17.34 -6.66
CA ALA A 617 22.23 16.10 -6.80
C ALA A 617 23.01 15.02 -7.56
N THR A 618 23.92 15.41 -8.47
CA THR A 618 24.90 14.51 -9.12
C THR A 618 25.90 13.89 -8.14
N ASP A 619 26.03 14.48 -6.95
CA ASP A 619 26.87 13.97 -5.87
C ASP A 619 26.11 13.03 -4.92
N LEU A 620 24.76 13.05 -4.90
CA LEU A 620 23.97 12.24 -3.96
C LEU A 620 23.79 10.78 -4.43
N GLU A 621 23.68 10.56 -5.73
CA GLU A 621 23.51 9.22 -6.28
C GLU A 621 24.82 8.43 -6.39
N LYS A 622 25.96 9.10 -6.17
CA LYS A 622 27.26 8.47 -5.95
C LYS A 622 27.40 7.85 -4.56
N ASN A 623 26.54 8.20 -3.60
CA ASN A 623 26.74 7.87 -2.18
C ASN A 623 25.80 6.78 -1.64
N ILE A 624 24.92 6.22 -2.46
CA ILE A 624 24.10 5.06 -2.11
C ILE A 624 24.84 3.83 -2.60
N GLN A 625 25.24 2.95 -1.68
CA GLN A 625 26.01 1.76 -2.04
C GLN A 625 25.14 0.76 -2.81
N PRO A 626 25.73 -0.15 -3.60
CA PRO A 626 24.99 -1.10 -4.45
C PRO A 626 24.09 -2.08 -3.69
N ASP A 627 24.28 -2.22 -2.38
CA ASP A 627 23.48 -3.02 -1.46
C ASP A 627 22.24 -2.28 -0.93
N GLY A 628 22.03 -1.02 -1.34
CA GLY A 628 20.96 -0.15 -0.85
C GLY A 628 21.25 0.47 0.52
N SER A 629 22.46 0.29 1.06
CA SER A 629 22.89 0.97 2.28
C SER A 629 23.29 2.42 1.96
N VAL A 630 22.89 3.32 2.86
CA VAL A 630 23.25 4.74 2.82
C VAL A 630 24.40 4.92 3.81
N ASP A 631 25.48 5.56 3.37
CA ASP A 631 26.57 5.90 4.29
C ASP A 631 26.00 6.68 5.50
N GLU A 632 26.31 6.21 6.70
CA GLU A 632 25.76 6.77 7.93
C GLU A 632 26.13 8.25 8.11
N THR A 633 27.20 8.72 7.45
CA THR A 633 27.55 10.14 7.39
C THR A 633 26.42 11.01 6.82
N LEU A 634 25.61 10.48 5.90
CA LEU A 634 24.45 11.17 5.31
C LEU A 634 23.25 11.24 6.27
N CYS A 635 23.14 10.30 7.22
CA CYS A 635 22.14 10.37 8.29
C CYS A 635 22.40 11.51 9.29
N LYS A 636 23.61 12.11 9.26
CA LYS A 636 24.00 13.26 10.10
C LYS A 636 23.75 14.60 9.43
N ILE A 637 23.10 14.63 8.27
CA ILE A 637 22.70 15.88 7.62
C ILE A 637 21.68 16.58 8.50
N ARG A 638 21.92 17.87 8.80
CA ARG A 638 21.07 18.69 9.70
C ARG A 638 19.57 18.63 9.36
N GLU A 639 19.20 18.64 8.09
CA GLU A 639 17.79 18.55 7.67
C GLU A 639 17.18 17.17 7.99
N VAL A 640 17.96 16.09 7.83
CA VAL A 640 17.53 14.72 8.16
C VAL A 640 17.37 14.57 9.67
N GLU A 641 18.33 15.08 10.46
CA GLU A 641 18.26 15.04 11.92
C GLU A 641 17.11 15.88 12.48
N LYS A 642 16.79 17.00 11.82
CA LYS A 642 15.67 17.88 12.17
C LYS A 642 14.33 17.18 11.95
N ASP A 643 14.15 16.56 10.79
CA ASP A 643 12.91 15.83 10.48
C ASP A 643 12.78 14.56 11.33
N LEU A 644 13.88 13.86 11.63
CA LEU A 644 13.90 12.75 12.59
C LEU A 644 13.44 13.22 13.99
N GLY A 645 13.99 14.34 14.49
CA GLY A 645 13.62 14.90 15.78
C GLY A 645 12.14 15.28 15.88
N ARG A 646 11.56 15.83 14.80
CA ARG A 646 10.12 16.14 14.72
C ARG A 646 9.27 14.86 14.75
N ILE A 647 9.63 13.86 13.96
CA ILE A 647 8.90 12.59 13.89
C ILE A 647 8.91 11.88 15.24
N GLN A 648 10.08 11.78 15.88
CA GLN A 648 10.21 11.18 17.21
C GLN A 648 9.41 11.95 18.26
N GLY A 649 9.47 13.29 18.24
CA GLY A 649 8.69 14.13 19.15
C GLY A 649 7.18 13.91 19.03
N VAL A 650 6.65 13.85 17.81
CA VAL A 650 5.22 13.58 17.55
C VAL A 650 4.84 12.17 17.98
N MET A 651 5.64 11.16 17.61
CA MET A 651 5.38 9.76 17.98
C MET A 651 5.32 9.59 19.50
N GLU A 652 6.29 10.14 20.22
CA GLU A 652 6.36 10.03 21.67
C GLU A 652 5.19 10.78 22.35
N THR A 653 4.82 11.94 21.82
CA THR A 653 3.67 12.71 22.33
C THR A 653 2.37 11.93 22.13
N LEU A 654 2.15 11.33 20.96
CA LEU A 654 0.95 10.52 20.68
C LEU A 654 0.90 9.26 21.56
N TRP A 655 2.05 8.63 21.80
CA TRP A 655 2.15 7.49 22.71
C TRP A 655 1.74 7.87 24.13
N VAL A 656 2.37 8.89 24.71
CA VAL A 656 2.09 9.35 26.08
C VAL A 656 0.68 9.90 26.23
N ALA A 657 0.16 10.61 25.23
CA ALA A 657 -1.19 11.16 25.25
C ALA A 657 -2.26 10.06 25.31
N GLY A 658 -2.16 9.04 24.44
CA GLY A 658 -3.12 7.93 24.44
C GLY A 658 -3.07 7.12 25.73
N ASP A 659 -1.87 6.87 26.26
CA ASP A 659 -1.68 6.19 27.54
C ASP A 659 -2.24 7.00 28.71
N PHE A 660 -1.97 8.31 28.77
CA PHE A 660 -2.50 9.20 29.82
C PHE A 660 -4.03 9.24 29.85
N VAL A 661 -4.67 9.42 28.68
CA VAL A 661 -6.13 9.48 28.56
C VAL A 661 -6.79 8.17 29.00
N MET A 662 -6.17 7.03 28.64
CA MET A 662 -6.75 5.71 28.87
C MET A 662 -6.30 5.05 30.17
N THR A 663 -5.40 5.66 30.93
CA THR A 663 -4.90 5.13 32.22
C THR A 663 -6.04 4.83 33.20
N ILE A 664 -6.92 5.80 33.46
CA ILE A 664 -8.04 5.62 34.41
C ILE A 664 -9.10 4.64 33.86
N PRO A 665 -9.59 4.80 32.60
CA PRO A 665 -10.56 3.85 32.03
C PRO A 665 -10.07 2.40 32.00
N LEU A 666 -8.84 2.16 31.55
CA LEU A 666 -8.29 0.80 31.44
C LEU A 666 -7.99 0.18 32.81
N SER A 667 -7.61 0.99 33.80
CA SER A 667 -7.45 0.50 35.18
C SER A 667 -8.78 0.01 35.75
N PHE A 668 -9.90 0.67 35.43
CA PHE A 668 -11.24 0.21 35.83
C PHE A 668 -11.69 -1.05 35.06
N LEU A 669 -11.47 -1.07 33.75
CA LEU A 669 -11.75 -2.26 32.94
C LEU A 669 -10.92 -3.46 33.41
N ALA A 670 -9.73 -3.26 33.97
CA ALA A 670 -8.94 -4.33 34.57
C ALA A 670 -9.57 -4.90 35.85
N GLU A 671 -10.28 -4.09 36.64
CA GLU A 671 -11.06 -4.55 37.80
C GLU A 671 -12.30 -5.35 37.34
N LYS A 672 -12.94 -4.94 36.23
CA LYS A 672 -14.18 -5.57 35.72
C LYS A 672 -13.94 -6.82 34.88
N TRP A 673 -13.00 -6.78 33.95
CA TRP A 673 -12.72 -7.83 32.95
C TRP A 673 -11.47 -8.64 33.28
N GLY A 674 -10.79 -8.31 34.37
CA GLY A 674 -9.57 -8.96 34.82
C GLY A 674 -8.30 -8.35 34.21
N ARG A 675 -7.26 -8.25 35.06
CA ARG A 675 -5.97 -7.61 34.72
C ARG A 675 -5.24 -8.27 33.56
N ARG A 676 -5.40 -9.59 33.38
CA ARG A 676 -4.80 -10.35 32.26
C ARG A 676 -5.24 -9.83 30.89
N VAL A 677 -6.50 -9.40 30.74
CA VAL A 677 -7.04 -8.91 29.46
C VAL A 677 -6.38 -7.59 29.08
N ILE A 678 -6.27 -6.66 30.03
CA ILE A 678 -5.68 -5.34 29.79
C ILE A 678 -4.17 -5.45 29.52
N LEU A 679 -3.46 -6.37 30.19
CA LEU A 679 -2.05 -6.62 29.90
C LEU A 679 -1.82 -7.18 28.47
N ARG A 680 -2.75 -7.97 27.93
CA ARG A 680 -2.67 -8.44 26.52
C ARG A 680 -2.92 -7.30 25.52
N LEU A 681 -3.86 -6.40 25.82
CA LEU A 681 -4.12 -5.22 24.99
C LEU A 681 -2.91 -4.29 24.92
N ASN A 682 -2.23 -4.12 26.06
CA ASN A 682 -0.97 -3.37 26.15
C ASN A 682 0.13 -3.98 25.25
N LEU A 683 0.27 -5.31 25.28
CA LEU A 683 1.22 -6.05 24.44
C LEU A 683 0.93 -5.88 22.95
N PHE A 684 -0.36 -5.94 22.57
CA PHE A 684 -0.79 -5.78 21.19
C PHE A 684 -0.44 -4.39 20.63
N SER A 685 -0.71 -3.33 21.39
CA SER A 685 -0.37 -1.95 21.02
C SER A 685 1.14 -1.80 20.73
N ARG A 686 2.00 -2.33 21.60
CA ARG A 686 3.46 -2.25 21.45
C ARG A 686 3.97 -3.06 20.25
N SER A 687 3.45 -4.27 20.05
CA SER A 687 3.80 -5.12 18.90
C SER A 687 3.37 -4.50 17.57
N PHE A 688 2.19 -3.89 17.52
CA PHE A 688 1.71 -3.18 16.33
C PHE A 688 2.62 -2.01 15.97
N MET A 689 3.06 -1.20 16.94
CA MET A 689 3.96 -0.08 16.68
C MET A 689 5.29 -0.53 16.04
N LEU A 690 5.89 -1.63 16.51
CA LEU A 690 7.10 -2.21 15.93
C LEU A 690 6.85 -2.78 14.53
N LEU A 691 5.74 -3.49 14.34
CA LEU A 691 5.36 -4.04 13.04
C LEU A 691 5.07 -2.93 12.01
N TRP A 692 4.43 -1.85 12.43
CA TRP A 692 4.14 -0.70 11.58
C TRP A 692 5.41 0.03 11.15
N ALA A 693 6.41 0.14 12.02
CA ALA A 693 7.72 0.69 11.65
C ALA A 693 8.40 -0.17 10.56
N ILE A 694 8.32 -1.49 10.65
CA ILE A 694 8.81 -2.41 9.60
C ILE A 694 8.01 -2.22 8.31
N ILE A 695 6.68 -2.11 8.37
CA ILE A 695 5.83 -1.91 7.19
C ILE A 695 6.17 -0.59 6.49
N VAL A 696 6.24 0.53 7.21
CA VAL A 696 6.61 1.83 6.61
C VAL A 696 8.02 1.78 6.04
N GLY A 697 8.93 1.06 6.69
CA GLY A 697 10.31 0.90 6.24
C GLY A 697 10.50 -0.03 5.03
N CYS A 698 9.68 -1.06 4.87
CA CYS A 698 9.75 -2.00 3.74
C CYS A 698 8.89 -1.56 2.53
N PHE A 699 7.95 -0.64 2.73
CA PHE A 699 7.06 -0.10 1.70
C PHE A 699 7.26 1.41 1.53
N ASP A 700 8.51 1.87 1.60
CA ASP A 700 8.92 3.28 1.45
C ASP A 700 8.50 3.91 0.12
N THR A 701 8.30 3.10 -0.94
CA THR A 701 7.76 3.55 -2.24
C THR A 701 6.25 3.79 -2.24
N LEU A 702 5.51 3.22 -1.28
CA LEU A 702 4.04 3.27 -1.17
C LEU A 702 3.58 4.14 -0.01
N LEU A 703 4.36 4.16 1.08
CA LEU A 703 4.06 4.87 2.31
C LEU A 703 5.18 5.89 2.58
N PRO A 704 4.87 7.19 2.70
CA PRO A 704 5.88 8.19 3.03
C PRO A 704 6.46 7.88 4.41
N THR A 705 7.75 8.18 4.66
CA THR A 705 8.40 7.93 5.97
C THR A 705 7.65 8.56 7.15
N ARG A 706 6.94 9.67 6.90
CA ARG A 706 6.05 10.34 7.86
C ARG A 706 4.87 9.48 8.33
N ALA A 707 4.49 8.43 7.60
CA ALA A 707 3.46 7.48 7.99
C ALA A 707 3.83 6.70 9.26
N ILE A 708 5.11 6.68 9.66
CA ILE A 708 5.55 6.07 10.92
C ILE A 708 4.87 6.71 12.15
N MET A 709 4.41 7.97 12.04
CA MET A 709 3.66 8.68 13.08
C MET A 709 2.30 8.05 13.41
N ILE A 710 1.79 7.15 12.55
CA ILE A 710 0.55 6.39 12.81
C ILE A 710 0.80 5.22 13.79
N GLY A 711 2.04 4.75 13.92
CA GLY A 711 2.37 3.59 14.77
C GLY A 711 1.81 3.68 16.20
N PRO A 712 1.94 4.84 16.90
CA PRO A 712 1.41 5.02 18.25
C PRO A 712 -0.12 5.14 18.37
N VAL A 713 -0.93 5.09 17.29
CA VAL A 713 -2.39 5.34 17.38
C VAL A 713 -3.11 4.34 18.30
N LEU A 714 -2.55 3.13 18.45
CA LEU A 714 -3.09 2.09 19.33
C LEU A 714 -2.65 2.24 20.79
N SER A 715 -1.90 3.29 21.16
CA SER A 715 -1.53 3.60 22.56
C SER A 715 -2.74 3.75 23.48
N VAL A 716 -3.92 4.04 22.92
CA VAL A 716 -5.21 4.03 23.63
C VAL A 716 -5.61 2.67 24.21
N LEU A 717 -5.04 1.57 23.70
CA LEU A 717 -5.25 0.21 24.23
C LEU A 717 -4.32 -0.10 25.41
N GLY A 718 -3.37 0.80 25.71
CA GLY A 718 -2.46 0.74 26.84
C GLY A 718 -1.03 1.16 26.48
N GLY A 719 -0.34 1.79 27.43
CA GLY A 719 1.08 2.11 27.38
C GLY A 719 1.79 1.89 28.72
N ASP A 720 2.85 2.64 28.98
CA ASP A 720 3.74 2.43 30.14
C ASP A 720 3.06 2.75 31.47
N CYS A 721 2.18 3.76 31.51
CA CYS A 721 1.43 4.16 32.70
C CYS A 721 0.41 3.10 33.09
N VAL A 722 -0.37 2.60 32.13
CA VAL A 722 -1.31 1.48 32.36
C VAL A 722 -0.58 0.23 32.84
N PHE A 723 0.54 -0.14 32.20
CA PHE A 723 1.33 -1.30 32.60
C PHE A 723 1.89 -1.18 34.02
N ASN A 724 2.51 -0.05 34.35
CA ASN A 724 3.05 0.20 35.68
C ASN A 724 1.93 0.23 36.73
N SER A 725 0.84 0.94 36.48
CA SER A 725 -0.31 1.01 37.39
C SER A 725 -0.85 -0.40 37.74
N LEU A 726 -1.04 -1.27 36.74
CA LEU A 726 -1.56 -2.62 36.96
C LEU A 726 -0.57 -3.54 37.70
N THR A 727 0.72 -3.42 37.42
CA THR A 727 1.77 -4.25 38.04
C THR A 727 2.05 -3.83 39.49
N TYR A 728 2.18 -2.54 39.76
CA TYR A 728 2.29 -2.01 41.13
C TYR A 728 1.02 -2.29 41.94
N GLY A 729 -0.15 -2.14 41.32
CA GLY A 729 -1.43 -2.50 41.93
C GLY A 729 -1.53 -4.00 42.23
N LEU A 730 -1.03 -4.88 41.36
CA LEU A 730 -0.99 -6.33 41.63
C LEU A 730 -0.14 -6.66 42.85
N VAL A 731 1.08 -6.14 42.92
CA VAL A 731 1.97 -6.38 44.06
C VAL A 731 1.41 -5.79 45.35
N SER A 732 0.79 -4.60 45.29
CA SER A 732 0.16 -3.99 46.47
C SER A 732 -1.02 -4.80 47.01
N ASN A 733 -1.76 -5.51 46.16
CA ASN A 733 -2.88 -6.33 46.58
C ASN A 733 -2.46 -7.72 47.10
N LEU A 734 -1.27 -8.20 46.71
CA LEU A 734 -0.77 -9.52 47.13
C LEU A 734 -0.01 -9.46 48.47
N MET A 735 0.49 -8.29 48.86
CA MET A 735 1.40 -8.13 50.00
C MET A 735 0.74 -7.33 51.12
N GLU A 736 0.38 -7.98 52.22
CA GLU A 736 -0.20 -7.33 53.41
C GLU A 736 0.86 -6.54 54.19
N ASP A 737 2.10 -7.05 54.31
CA ASP A 737 3.19 -6.38 55.04
C ASP A 737 3.84 -5.23 54.24
N HIS A 738 3.86 -4.03 54.85
CA HIS A 738 4.41 -2.80 54.27
C HIS A 738 5.90 -2.89 53.94
N ILE A 739 6.68 -3.65 54.73
CA ILE A 739 8.13 -3.82 54.53
C ILE A 739 8.38 -4.74 53.34
N GLN A 740 7.71 -5.90 53.28
CA GLN A 740 7.79 -6.82 52.15
C GLN A 740 7.38 -6.15 50.84
N ARG A 741 6.28 -5.39 50.84
CA ARG A 741 5.82 -4.64 49.66
C ARG A 741 6.88 -3.66 49.13
N ALA A 742 7.59 -2.96 50.02
CA ALA A 742 8.68 -2.06 49.64
C ALA A 742 9.86 -2.80 48.98
N ILE A 743 10.19 -4.00 49.48
CA ILE A 743 11.23 -4.86 48.91
C ILE A 743 10.85 -5.31 47.50
N TYR A 744 9.60 -5.74 47.27
CA TYR A 744 9.13 -6.14 45.93
C TYR A 744 9.08 -4.99 44.93
N PHE A 745 8.70 -3.77 45.36
CA PHE A 745 8.82 -2.58 44.50
C PHE A 745 10.29 -2.27 44.17
N GLY A 746 11.20 -2.49 45.11
CA GLY A 746 12.64 -2.44 44.88
C GLY A 746 13.10 -3.46 43.83
N TYR A 747 12.60 -4.70 43.87
CA TYR A 747 12.89 -5.71 42.86
C TYR A 747 12.33 -5.36 41.49
N MET A 748 11.08 -4.90 41.39
CA MET A 748 10.49 -4.46 40.12
C MET A 748 11.30 -3.33 39.48
N SER A 749 11.71 -2.35 40.29
CA SER A 749 12.58 -1.26 39.85
C SER A 749 13.93 -1.81 39.38
N SER A 750 14.56 -2.69 40.17
CA SER A 750 15.86 -3.31 39.84
C SER A 750 15.83 -4.08 38.52
N VAL A 751 14.77 -4.87 38.27
CA VAL A 751 14.57 -5.58 37.01
C VAL A 751 14.45 -4.60 35.83
N SER A 752 13.71 -3.51 36.00
CA SER A 752 13.58 -2.48 34.95
C SER A 752 14.93 -1.86 34.57
N TYR A 753 15.82 -1.66 35.55
CA TYR A 753 17.17 -1.16 35.31
C TYR A 753 18.11 -2.20 34.67
N VAL A 754 17.98 -3.48 35.01
CA VAL A 754 18.71 -4.58 34.34
C VAL A 754 18.28 -4.68 32.87
N VAL A 755 16.98 -4.56 32.58
CA VAL A 755 16.49 -4.52 31.20
C VAL A 755 16.97 -3.26 30.47
N ALA A 756 17.06 -2.12 31.16
CA ALA A 756 17.65 -0.89 30.61
C ALA A 756 19.16 -0.99 30.34
N LEU A 757 19.87 -1.97 30.93
CA LEU A 757 21.26 -2.30 30.61
C LEU A 757 21.38 -3.12 29.33
N LEU A 758 20.61 -4.21 29.26
CA LEU A 758 20.69 -5.19 28.18
C LEU A 758 20.01 -4.70 26.90
N GLY A 759 18.90 -3.96 27.01
CA GLY A 759 18.08 -3.52 25.87
C GLY A 759 18.87 -2.69 24.85
N PRO A 760 19.50 -1.56 25.24
CA PRO A 760 20.31 -0.76 24.32
C PRO A 760 21.51 -1.50 23.73
N ALA A 761 22.18 -2.36 24.50
CA ALA A 761 23.30 -3.18 24.01
C ALA A 761 22.84 -4.20 22.96
N LEU A 762 21.75 -4.92 23.22
CA LEU A 762 21.15 -5.87 22.30
C LEU A 762 20.66 -5.18 21.03
N ALA A 763 19.97 -4.04 21.16
CA ALA A 763 19.52 -3.24 20.02
C ALA A 763 20.69 -2.71 19.18
N SER A 764 21.75 -2.22 19.82
CA SER A 764 22.94 -1.70 19.12
C SER A 764 23.70 -2.80 18.39
N SER A 765 23.89 -3.96 19.06
CA SER A 765 24.54 -5.13 18.46
C SER A 765 23.77 -5.66 17.27
N THR A 766 22.45 -5.85 17.41
CA THR A 766 21.62 -6.32 16.31
C THR A 766 21.52 -5.32 15.17
N MET A 767 21.54 -4.02 15.46
CA MET A 767 21.54 -2.97 14.43
C MET A 767 22.82 -2.94 13.59
N THR A 768 23.98 -3.33 14.14
CA THR A 768 25.22 -3.49 13.36
C THR A 768 25.18 -4.68 12.38
N LEU A 769 24.35 -5.69 12.67
CA LEU A 769 24.16 -6.84 11.79
C LEU A 769 23.08 -6.54 10.73
N SER A 770 21.97 -5.92 11.14
CA SER A 770 20.91 -5.47 10.26
C SER A 770 20.03 -4.43 10.95
N LEU A 771 19.68 -3.37 10.22
CA LEU A 771 18.77 -2.32 10.69
C LEU A 771 17.39 -2.84 11.14
N TRP A 772 16.95 -4.00 10.61
CA TRP A 772 15.62 -4.58 10.89
C TRP A 772 15.61 -5.56 12.07
N LEU A 773 16.75 -6.16 12.43
CA LEU A 773 16.83 -7.16 13.50
C LEU A 773 16.36 -6.67 14.87
N PRO A 774 16.64 -5.43 15.31
CA PRO A 774 16.13 -4.91 16.58
C PRO A 774 14.59 -4.96 16.69
N PHE A 775 13.89 -4.69 15.59
CA PHE A 775 12.42 -4.70 15.56
C PHE A 775 11.86 -6.12 15.67
N TRP A 776 12.43 -7.07 14.92
CA TRP A 776 12.04 -8.47 14.99
C TRP A 776 12.34 -9.11 16.36
N LEU A 777 13.51 -8.81 16.92
CA LEU A 777 13.86 -9.23 18.28
C LEU A 777 12.88 -8.66 19.30
N GLY A 778 12.49 -7.39 19.16
CA GLY A 778 11.46 -6.77 20.00
C GLY A 778 10.11 -7.47 19.93
N ILE A 779 9.61 -7.78 18.73
CA ILE A 779 8.35 -8.52 18.53
C ILE A 779 8.43 -9.93 19.13
N PHE A 780 9.56 -10.62 18.96
CA PHE A 780 9.79 -11.94 19.54
C PHE A 780 9.76 -11.91 21.08
N LEU A 781 10.48 -10.98 21.70
CA LEU A 781 10.50 -10.81 23.16
C LEU A 781 9.11 -10.46 23.72
N LEU A 782 8.34 -9.63 23.01
CA LEU A 782 6.94 -9.37 23.36
C LEU A 782 6.08 -10.64 23.25
N GLY A 783 6.30 -11.48 22.25
CA GLY A 783 5.64 -12.78 22.12
C GLY A 783 5.90 -13.71 23.32
N LEU A 784 7.11 -13.72 23.86
CA LEU A 784 7.46 -14.48 25.06
C LEU A 784 6.75 -14.00 26.34
N ALA A 785 6.24 -12.76 26.37
CA ALA A 785 5.47 -12.27 27.52
C ALA A 785 4.05 -12.85 27.58
N VAL A 786 3.51 -13.37 26.47
CA VAL A 786 2.17 -13.98 26.40
C VAL A 786 2.00 -15.14 27.40
N PRO A 787 2.87 -16.17 27.44
CA PRO A 787 2.77 -17.24 28.42
C PRO A 787 2.90 -16.74 29.86
N THR A 788 3.77 -15.75 30.13
CA THR A 788 3.90 -15.17 31.48
C THR A 788 2.60 -14.52 31.96
N ILE A 789 1.87 -13.82 31.09
CA ILE A 789 0.57 -13.22 31.42
C ILE A 789 -0.49 -14.31 31.73
N GLN A 790 -0.38 -15.49 31.14
CA GLN A 790 -1.30 -16.59 31.41
C GLN A 790 -1.12 -17.19 32.81
N VAL A 791 0.11 -17.15 33.34
CA VAL A 791 0.47 -17.68 34.67
C VAL A 791 0.04 -16.75 35.82
N LEU A 792 -0.09 -15.44 35.59
CA LEU A 792 -0.51 -14.47 36.62
C LEU A 792 -1.87 -14.86 37.22
N PRO A 793 -2.13 -14.84 38.53
CA PRO A 793 -3.42 -15.29 39.10
C PRO A 793 -4.64 -14.56 38.51
N ALA A 794 -5.70 -15.30 38.20
CA ALA A 794 -6.97 -14.71 37.78
C ALA A 794 -7.64 -14.13 39.03
N SER A 795 -7.93 -12.83 39.03
CA SER A 795 -8.64 -12.21 40.15
C SER A 795 -10.09 -12.68 40.16
N GLY A 796 -10.35 -13.75 40.91
CA GLY A 796 -11.66 -14.30 41.21
C GLY A 796 -11.51 -15.59 42.00
N ILE A 797 -12.14 -15.65 43.18
CA ILE A 797 -12.21 -16.76 44.17
C ILE A 797 -11.16 -16.69 45.30
N THR A 798 -11.57 -16.05 46.39
CA THR A 798 -11.22 -16.48 47.76
C THR A 798 -12.49 -16.45 48.61
N SER A 799 -13.40 -17.40 48.36
CA SER A 799 -14.22 -17.97 49.42
C SER A 799 -13.37 -19.05 50.08
N ARG A 800 -12.72 -18.73 51.19
CA ARG A 800 -12.34 -19.74 52.18
C ARG A 800 -13.46 -19.72 53.22
N GLU A 801 -14.36 -20.69 53.12
CA GLU A 801 -15.11 -21.14 54.30
C GLU A 801 -14.11 -21.81 55.25
N PRO A 802 -14.09 -21.45 56.54
CA PRO A 802 -13.72 -22.38 57.57
C PRO A 802 -15.01 -22.92 58.20
N ASP A 803 -15.21 -24.23 58.09
CA ASP A 803 -15.99 -24.98 59.07
C ASP A 803 -15.39 -24.73 60.46
N PHE A 804 -16.20 -24.27 61.42
CA PHE A 804 -16.30 -24.74 62.81
C PHE A 804 -17.38 -23.95 63.56
N ASP A 805 -18.26 -24.69 64.24
CA ASP A 805 -19.36 -24.27 65.12
C ASP A 805 -18.91 -23.30 66.25
N ASP A 806 -19.67 -22.25 66.58
CA ASP A 806 -20.48 -22.15 67.82
C ASP A 806 -21.10 -20.73 68.02
N GLU A 807 -22.14 -20.68 68.84
CA GLU A 807 -23.12 -19.62 69.11
C GLU A 807 -22.58 -18.21 69.51
N SER A 808 -23.21 -17.14 69.00
CA SER A 808 -23.94 -16.10 69.78
C SER A 808 -24.00 -14.69 69.13
N GLN A 809 -25.26 -14.26 68.89
CA GLN A 809 -25.83 -12.91 68.95
C GLN A 809 -25.35 -11.75 68.03
N HIS A 810 -26.36 -11.20 67.34
CA HIS A 810 -26.43 -10.09 66.40
C HIS A 810 -25.72 -8.77 66.76
N GLU A 811 -25.06 -8.17 65.77
CA GLU A 811 -25.32 -6.79 65.31
C GLU A 811 -24.88 -6.62 63.83
N PRO A 812 -25.66 -5.99 62.93
CA PRO A 812 -25.30 -5.83 61.53
C PRO A 812 -24.50 -4.53 61.33
N LEU A 813 -23.17 -4.60 61.36
CA LEU A 813 -22.32 -3.47 60.93
C LEU A 813 -22.21 -3.42 59.40
N LEU A 814 -23.14 -2.67 58.82
CA LEU A 814 -23.07 -2.09 57.48
C LEU A 814 -21.73 -1.35 57.26
N SER A 815 -20.97 -1.77 56.24
CA SER A 815 -20.53 -0.90 55.11
C SER A 815 -19.33 -1.47 54.33
N SER A 816 -19.48 -2.63 53.68
CA SER A 816 -18.57 -2.99 52.59
C SER A 816 -18.95 -2.24 51.30
N PRO A 817 -18.00 -1.62 50.55
CA PRO A 817 -18.31 -0.85 49.34
C PRO A 817 -18.92 -1.68 48.19
N ARG A 818 -18.97 -3.02 48.33
CA ARG A 818 -19.51 -3.93 47.32
C ARG A 818 -21.03 -3.83 47.16
N LEU A 819 -21.76 -3.39 48.19
CA LEU A 819 -23.22 -3.28 48.12
C LEU A 819 -23.72 -2.00 47.43
N LYS A 820 -22.87 -1.00 47.16
CA LYS A 820 -23.24 0.18 46.36
C LYS A 820 -23.05 -0.02 44.85
N ALA A 821 -22.04 -0.79 44.43
CA ALA A 821 -21.80 -1.07 43.00
C ALA A 821 -22.77 -2.10 42.41
N GLN A 822 -23.38 -2.96 43.25
CA GLN A 822 -24.31 -3.99 42.79
C GLN A 822 -25.77 -3.49 42.71
N LYS A 823 -26.06 -2.25 43.15
CA LYS A 823 -27.42 -1.69 43.15
C LYS A 823 -27.70 -0.56 42.14
N ASN A 824 -26.70 0.02 41.47
CA ASN A 824 -26.94 1.08 40.47
C ASN A 824 -26.31 0.75 39.10
N HIS A 825 -27.16 0.72 38.07
CA HIS A 825 -26.78 0.72 36.65
C HIS A 825 -26.22 2.10 36.25
N GLU A 826 -25.07 2.50 36.77
CA GLU A 826 -24.41 3.74 36.34
C GLU A 826 -23.56 3.51 35.09
N SER A 827 -23.58 4.48 34.18
CA SER A 827 -22.75 4.46 32.97
C SER A 827 -21.27 4.51 33.32
N LEU A 828 -20.42 3.84 32.52
CA LEU A 828 -18.96 3.82 32.71
C LEU A 828 -18.36 5.24 32.82
N LEU A 829 -18.99 6.22 32.17
CA LEU A 829 -18.64 7.63 32.21
C LEU A 829 -18.90 8.28 33.58
N GLN A 830 -20.03 7.97 34.22
CA GLN A 830 -20.37 8.48 35.55
C GLN A 830 -19.46 7.90 36.64
N SER A 831 -19.11 6.62 36.57
CA SER A 831 -18.17 6.00 37.51
C SER A 831 -16.74 6.56 37.37
N VAL A 832 -16.30 6.87 36.15
CA VAL A 832 -15.02 7.56 35.91
C VAL A 832 -15.06 9.00 36.44
N LEU A 833 -16.16 9.73 36.21
CA LEU A 833 -16.33 11.09 36.76
C LEU A 833 -16.32 11.10 38.30
N GLY A 834 -16.97 10.13 38.93
CA GLY A 834 -16.98 9.97 40.38
C GLY A 834 -15.57 9.77 40.94
N ARG A 835 -14.75 8.90 40.33
CA ARG A 835 -13.34 8.71 40.74
C ARG A 835 -12.48 9.95 40.48
N LEU A 836 -12.71 10.69 39.40
CA LEU A 836 -12.02 11.96 39.15
C LEU A 836 -12.38 13.01 40.22
N GLN A 837 -13.62 13.03 40.68
CA GLN A 837 -14.04 13.89 41.80
C GLN A 837 -13.40 13.44 43.12
N THR A 838 -13.28 12.14 43.39
CA THR A 838 -12.55 11.62 44.56
C THR A 838 -11.07 11.97 44.49
N ILE A 839 -10.40 11.80 43.34
CA ILE A 839 -9.00 12.18 43.14
C ILE A 839 -8.82 13.70 43.30
N LYS A 840 -9.73 14.51 42.75
CA LYS A 840 -9.72 15.97 42.93
C LYS A 840 -9.92 16.34 44.39
N ALA A 841 -10.86 15.71 45.08
CA ALA A 841 -11.10 15.93 46.50
C ALA A 841 -9.87 15.54 47.34
N ILE A 842 -9.20 14.43 47.02
CA ILE A 842 -7.93 14.01 47.62
C ILE A 842 -6.87 15.09 47.36
N VAL A 843 -6.54 15.43 46.11
CA VAL A 843 -5.49 16.41 45.80
C VAL A 843 -5.74 17.80 46.43
N VAL A 844 -7.00 18.25 46.48
CA VAL A 844 -7.37 19.56 47.06
C VAL A 844 -7.43 19.54 48.61
N SER A 845 -7.66 18.39 49.23
CA SER A 845 -7.76 18.24 50.70
C SER A 845 -6.42 17.92 51.40
N HIS A 846 -5.33 17.74 50.66
CA HIS A 846 -4.08 17.18 51.17
C HIS A 846 -3.04 18.21 51.65
N PRO A 847 -2.13 17.83 52.57
CA PRO A 847 -1.13 18.71 53.19
C PRO A 847 -0.11 19.29 52.18
N LYS A 848 0.41 20.49 52.50
CA LYS A 848 1.42 21.24 51.72
C LYS A 848 2.56 20.36 51.20
N ASN A 849 3.08 19.46 52.03
CA ASN A 849 4.18 18.55 51.71
C ASN A 849 3.86 17.54 50.59
N PHE A 850 2.63 17.02 50.53
CA PHE A 850 2.21 16.07 49.49
C PHE A 850 2.12 16.76 48.12
N SER A 851 1.56 17.98 48.08
CA SER A 851 1.46 18.78 46.86
C SER A 851 2.83 19.19 46.32
N LEU A 852 3.76 19.58 47.21
CA LEU A 852 5.15 19.87 46.83
C LEU A 852 5.86 18.63 46.27
N LEU A 853 5.64 17.45 46.86
CA LEU A 853 6.19 16.19 46.36
C LEU A 853 5.64 15.82 44.97
N LEU A 854 4.33 15.98 44.73
CA LEU A 854 3.72 15.77 43.41
C LEU A 854 4.27 16.74 42.36
N PHE A 855 4.43 18.02 42.70
CA PHE A 855 5.00 19.00 41.81
C PHE A 855 6.47 18.68 41.47
N SER A 856 7.24 18.18 42.43
CA SER A 856 8.59 17.65 42.20
C SER A 856 8.59 16.45 41.24
N TYR A 857 7.63 15.51 41.36
CA TYR A 857 7.49 14.40 40.40
C TYR A 857 7.19 14.88 38.98
N MET A 858 6.34 15.89 38.84
CA MET A 858 6.03 16.48 37.54
C MET A 858 7.27 17.11 36.90
N LEU A 859 8.01 17.95 37.65
CA LEU A 859 9.21 18.64 37.18
C LEU A 859 10.34 17.67 36.82
N THR A 860 10.57 16.66 37.67
CA THR A 860 11.60 15.66 37.40
C THR A 860 11.24 14.76 36.22
N SER A 861 9.95 14.46 36.00
CA SER A 861 9.51 13.74 34.81
C SER A 861 9.62 14.57 33.54
N LEU A 862 9.29 15.87 33.62
CA LEU A 862 9.44 16.83 32.54
C LEU A 862 10.90 16.89 32.08
N ALA A 863 11.83 17.05 33.04
CA ALA A 863 13.27 17.07 32.79
C ALA A 863 13.77 15.74 32.19
N SER A 864 13.36 14.59 32.73
CA SER A 864 13.86 13.28 32.28
C SER A 864 13.46 12.89 30.84
N SER A 865 12.57 13.66 30.21
CA SER A 865 12.17 13.44 28.81
C SER A 865 13.34 13.65 27.83
N ASP A 866 14.38 14.37 28.24
CA ASP A 866 15.62 14.57 27.48
C ASP A 866 16.38 13.26 27.17
N THR A 867 16.21 12.23 28.00
CA THR A 867 16.99 10.99 27.93
C THR A 867 16.70 10.23 26.64
N LYS A 868 15.51 10.42 26.05
CA LYS A 868 15.13 9.82 24.75
C LYS A 868 15.89 10.44 23.57
N LEU A 869 16.35 11.68 23.71
CA LEU A 869 17.14 12.39 22.72
C LEU A 869 18.65 12.15 22.88
N LEU A 870 19.09 11.47 23.94
CA LEU A 870 20.50 11.31 24.27
C LEU A 870 21.29 10.60 23.14
N VAL A 871 20.73 9.56 22.52
CA VAL A 871 21.37 8.89 21.36
C VAL A 871 21.53 9.87 20.19
N GLN A 872 20.49 10.65 19.92
CA GLN A 872 20.47 11.62 18.83
C GLN A 872 21.45 12.77 19.10
N TYR A 873 21.53 13.23 20.35
CA TYR A 873 22.51 14.20 20.82
C TYR A 873 23.94 13.69 20.62
N ILE A 874 24.25 12.47 21.05
CA ILE A 874 25.59 11.88 20.89
C ILE A 874 25.96 11.73 19.40
N SER A 875 25.01 11.20 18.62
CA SER A 875 25.13 11.00 17.18
C SER A 875 25.43 12.32 16.44
N ALA A 876 24.66 13.37 16.71
CA ALA A 876 24.79 14.67 16.06
C ALA A 876 26.02 15.46 16.57
N ARG A 877 26.29 15.44 17.88
CA ARG A 877 27.35 16.25 18.51
C ARG A 877 28.75 15.71 18.23
N TYR A 878 28.92 14.39 18.24
CA TYR A 878 30.22 13.70 18.11
C TYR A 878 30.36 12.94 16.79
N LYS A 879 29.35 12.99 15.91
CA LYS A 879 29.32 12.26 14.62
C LYS A 879 29.48 10.75 14.78
N TRP A 880 29.01 10.21 15.90
CA TRP A 880 29.05 8.78 16.18
C TRP A 880 27.94 8.04 15.47
N ALA A 881 28.18 6.76 15.21
CA ALA A 881 27.16 5.88 14.70
C ALA A 881 26.00 5.72 15.73
N PHE A 882 24.75 5.60 15.27
CA PHE A 882 23.61 5.37 16.16
C PHE A 882 23.80 4.08 16.99
N ALA A 883 24.42 3.05 16.41
CA ALA A 883 24.76 1.82 17.11
C ALA A 883 25.83 2.05 18.20
N SER A 884 26.90 2.78 17.86
CA SER A 884 27.97 3.13 18.81
C SER A 884 27.46 4.00 19.96
N ALA A 885 26.60 4.97 19.67
CA ALA A 885 25.94 5.81 20.67
C ALA A 885 25.02 4.99 21.60
N GLY A 886 24.33 3.98 21.07
CA GLY A 886 23.50 3.07 21.86
C GLY A 886 24.27 2.22 22.87
N TYR A 887 25.49 1.77 22.55
CA TYR A 887 26.37 1.09 23.52
C TYR A 887 26.73 1.98 24.70
N LEU A 888 26.87 3.29 24.50
CA LEU A 888 27.19 4.22 25.59
C LEU A 888 26.06 4.26 26.63
N LEU A 889 24.79 4.13 26.22
CA LEU A 889 23.67 4.05 27.16
C LEU A 889 23.71 2.81 28.07
N SER A 890 24.27 1.69 27.60
CA SER A 890 24.51 0.54 28.47
C SER A 890 25.53 0.85 29.57
N GLY A 891 26.51 1.72 29.31
CA GLY A 891 27.42 2.22 30.36
C GLY A 891 26.69 2.94 31.50
N LYS A 892 25.69 3.78 31.19
CA LYS A 892 24.82 4.43 32.18
C LYS A 892 24.12 3.41 33.08
N ALA A 893 23.70 2.29 32.49
CA ALA A 893 22.97 1.26 33.19
C ALA A 893 23.85 0.41 34.13
N ILE A 894 25.16 0.27 33.88
CA ILE A 894 26.12 -0.35 34.81
C ILE A 894 26.22 0.47 36.11
N VAL A 895 26.25 1.80 35.99
CA VAL A 895 26.24 2.69 37.16
C VAL A 895 24.93 2.55 37.94
N ASN A 896 23.79 2.54 37.24
CA ASN A 896 22.48 2.33 37.87
C ASN A 896 22.39 0.97 38.58
N PHE A 897 22.85 -0.11 37.93
CA PHE A 897 22.90 -1.45 38.53
C PHE A 897 23.77 -1.47 39.80
N THR A 898 24.98 -0.91 39.71
CA THR A 898 25.91 -0.82 40.85
C THR A 898 25.31 0.00 42.01
N LEU A 899 24.67 1.12 41.68
CA LEU A 899 23.98 1.99 42.63
C LEU A 899 22.86 1.21 43.36
N LEU A 900 22.08 0.40 42.65
CA LEU A 900 20.93 -0.31 43.20
C LEU A 900 21.27 -1.60 43.94
N THR A 901 22.25 -2.35 43.46
CA THR A 901 22.61 -3.66 44.03
C THR A 901 23.61 -3.54 45.17
N ILE A 902 24.45 -2.51 45.16
CA ILE A 902 25.55 -2.37 46.14
C ILE A 902 25.37 -1.13 47.01
N VAL A 903 25.21 0.05 46.40
CA VAL A 903 25.28 1.33 47.13
C VAL A 903 24.02 1.58 47.97
N ILE A 904 22.82 1.48 47.38
CA ILE A 904 21.54 1.70 48.06
C ILE A 904 21.34 0.70 49.21
N PRO A 905 21.56 -0.62 49.04
CA PRO A 905 21.46 -1.56 50.15
C PRO A 905 22.45 -1.27 51.28
N LYS A 906 23.68 -0.81 50.97
CA LYS A 906 24.65 -0.39 51.99
C LYS A 906 24.23 0.90 52.71
N LEU A 907 23.72 1.90 52.00
CA LEU A 907 23.17 3.13 52.58
C LEU A 907 21.98 2.83 53.50
N LEU A 908 21.06 1.97 53.05
CA LEU A 908 19.89 1.55 53.84
C LEU A 908 20.28 0.70 55.06
N ARG A 909 21.30 -0.18 54.95
CA ARG A 909 21.82 -0.97 56.08
C ARG A 909 22.59 -0.12 57.09
N SER A 910 23.37 0.86 56.63
CA SER A 910 24.09 1.80 57.51
C SER A 910 23.13 2.69 58.29
N ALA A 911 22.01 3.09 57.69
CA ALA A 911 20.94 3.80 58.39
C ALA A 911 20.25 2.93 59.48
N ARG A 912 20.29 1.60 59.34
CA ARG A 912 19.71 0.63 60.30
C ARG A 912 20.56 0.39 61.55
N GLN A 913 21.82 0.86 61.59
CA GLN A 913 22.71 0.71 62.76
C GLN A 913 22.54 1.83 63.81
N VAL A 914 21.65 2.80 63.59
CA VAL A 914 21.33 3.85 64.56
C VAL A 914 20.10 3.41 65.41
N ARG A 915 20.21 3.66 66.72
CA ARG A 915 19.44 3.12 67.85
C ARG A 915 17.91 3.18 67.73
N GLN A 916 17.25 2.21 68.37
CA GLN A 916 15.91 1.66 68.09
C GLN A 916 14.69 2.47 68.61
N GLU A 917 14.83 3.76 68.94
CA GLU A 917 13.70 4.57 69.48
C GLU A 917 13.33 5.81 68.63
N ASP A 918 14.15 6.25 67.66
CA ASP A 918 13.90 7.42 66.79
C ASP A 918 13.77 7.06 65.27
N VAL A 919 13.31 5.84 64.97
CA VAL A 919 13.55 5.17 63.68
C VAL A 919 12.83 5.80 62.46
N SER A 920 11.63 6.40 62.61
CA SER A 920 10.88 6.98 61.46
C SER A 920 11.42 8.37 61.06
N GLU A 921 11.73 9.24 62.02
CA GLU A 921 12.17 10.61 61.73
C GLU A 921 13.58 10.62 61.09
N ALA A 922 14.49 9.80 61.63
CA ALA A 922 15.85 9.68 61.09
C ALA A 922 15.85 9.05 59.68
N ALA A 923 14.95 8.09 59.42
CA ALA A 923 14.80 7.47 58.10
C ALA A 923 14.23 8.45 57.07
N ASP A 924 13.21 9.23 57.42
CA ASP A 924 12.60 10.20 56.51
C ASP A 924 13.53 11.37 56.19
N LYS A 925 14.23 11.91 57.20
CA LYS A 925 15.30 12.92 56.98
C LYS A 925 16.44 12.37 56.13
N SER A 926 16.82 11.10 56.31
CA SER A 926 17.83 10.45 55.48
C SER A 926 17.35 10.26 54.04
N ASN A 927 16.10 9.86 53.82
CA ASN A 927 15.50 9.71 52.48
C ASN A 927 15.38 11.06 51.75
N ILE A 928 14.98 12.13 52.44
CA ILE A 928 14.94 13.49 51.88
C ILE A 928 16.36 13.96 51.50
N ARG A 929 17.34 13.72 52.37
CA ARG A 929 18.75 14.05 52.08
C ARG A 929 19.31 13.26 50.90
N ASN A 930 19.00 11.96 50.80
CA ASN A 930 19.42 11.13 49.68
C ASN A 930 18.72 11.53 48.37
N ALA A 931 17.43 11.89 48.42
CA ALA A 931 16.70 12.45 47.29
C ALA A 931 17.30 13.79 46.82
N MET A 932 17.72 14.64 47.77
CA MET A 932 18.46 15.88 47.47
C MET A 932 19.79 15.61 46.77
N TYR A 933 20.58 14.64 47.23
CA TYR A 933 21.81 14.25 46.55
C TYR A 933 21.54 13.73 45.12
N CYS A 934 20.47 12.98 44.90
CA CYS A 934 20.06 12.56 43.56
C CYS A 934 19.68 13.76 42.67
N LEU A 935 18.93 14.73 43.19
CA LEU A 935 18.56 15.94 42.43
C LEU A 935 19.78 16.80 42.08
N VAL A 936 20.70 16.98 43.03
CA VAL A 936 21.96 17.71 42.80
C VAL A 936 22.81 16.99 41.75
N ALA A 937 22.91 15.66 41.82
CA ALA A 937 23.57 14.87 40.79
C ALA A 937 22.90 15.02 39.42
N SER A 938 21.56 15.09 39.34
CA SER A 938 20.84 15.37 38.10
C SER A 938 21.14 16.76 37.53
N VAL A 939 21.27 17.79 38.37
CA VAL A 939 21.63 19.16 37.96
C VAL A 939 23.03 19.18 37.34
N PHE A 940 24.03 18.67 38.05
CA PHE A 940 25.41 18.64 37.56
C PHE A 940 25.57 17.72 36.35
N GLY A 941 24.86 16.59 36.34
CA GLY A 941 24.85 15.65 35.21
C GLY A 941 24.25 16.26 33.95
N ALA A 942 23.08 16.89 34.04
CA ALA A 942 22.44 17.56 32.91
C ALA A 942 23.27 18.74 32.40
N LEU A 943 23.83 19.56 33.31
CA LEU A 943 24.72 20.66 32.94
C LEU A 943 25.99 20.15 32.25
N GLY A 944 26.61 19.09 32.78
CA GLY A 944 27.80 18.48 32.21
C GLY A 944 27.54 17.90 30.83
N ILE A 945 26.38 17.26 30.61
CA ILE A 945 25.97 16.78 29.27
C ILE A 945 25.76 17.95 28.31
N ALA A 946 25.10 19.03 28.75
CA ALA A 946 24.83 20.22 27.94
C ALA A 946 26.12 20.94 27.51
N LEU A 947 27.12 20.98 28.39
CA LEU A 947 28.41 21.64 28.16
C LEU A 947 29.47 20.75 27.53
N ALA A 948 29.22 19.45 27.40
CA ALA A 948 30.20 18.51 26.88
C ALA A 948 30.51 18.82 25.40
N SER A 949 31.68 19.43 25.18
CA SER A 949 32.24 19.62 23.84
C SER A 949 32.97 18.38 23.33
N GLU A 950 33.50 17.58 24.25
CA GLU A 950 34.29 16.38 24.01
C GLU A 950 33.72 15.17 24.75
N ILE A 951 33.92 13.98 24.18
CA ILE A 951 33.36 12.75 24.73
C ILE A 951 33.88 12.41 26.14
N TRP A 952 35.13 12.78 26.44
CA TRP A 952 35.73 12.57 27.76
C TRP A 952 35.04 13.38 28.87
N ILE A 953 34.33 14.45 28.52
CA ILE A 953 33.47 15.22 29.45
C ILE A 953 32.07 14.62 29.51
N LEU A 954 31.57 14.11 28.37
CA LEU A 954 30.25 13.48 28.29
C LEU A 954 30.14 12.23 29.17
N VAL A 955 31.10 11.30 29.09
CA VAL A 955 30.98 9.99 29.76
C VAL A 955 30.88 10.14 31.29
N PRO A 956 31.77 10.90 31.97
CA PRO A 956 31.63 11.16 33.40
C PRO A 956 30.34 11.92 33.74
N SER A 957 29.96 12.91 32.93
CA SER A 957 28.72 13.67 33.15
C SER A 957 27.48 12.79 33.05
N MET A 958 27.48 11.83 32.12
CA MET A 958 26.40 10.85 31.97
C MET A 958 26.33 9.89 33.15
N PHE A 959 27.47 9.50 33.75
CA PHE A 959 27.49 8.72 34.99
C PHE A 959 26.98 9.50 36.19
N VAL A 960 27.34 10.78 36.31
CA VAL A 960 26.79 11.67 37.34
C VAL A 960 25.28 11.83 37.15
N TYR A 961 24.83 12.00 35.91
CA TYR A 961 23.39 12.03 35.58
C TYR A 961 22.68 10.71 35.90
N ALA A 962 23.36 9.57 35.76
CA ALA A 962 22.85 8.25 36.11
C ALA A 962 22.51 8.14 37.61
N LEU A 963 23.33 8.73 38.49
CA LEU A 963 23.09 8.73 39.95
C LEU A 963 21.74 9.35 40.34
N GLY A 964 21.23 10.27 39.52
CA GLY A 964 19.90 10.86 39.66
C GLY A 964 18.74 9.88 39.43
N SER A 965 18.98 8.76 38.72
CA SER A 965 17.95 7.76 38.40
C SER A 965 17.38 7.06 39.65
N ALA A 966 18.10 7.07 40.78
CA ALA A 966 17.64 6.50 42.03
C ALA A 966 16.58 7.34 42.77
N LEU A 967 16.31 8.56 42.31
CA LEU A 967 15.35 9.47 42.94
C LEU A 967 13.99 8.82 43.24
N PRO A 968 13.34 8.07 42.31
CA PRO A 968 12.04 7.45 42.57
C PRO A 968 12.04 6.50 43.76
N ILE A 969 13.17 5.89 44.12
CA ILE A 969 13.23 4.93 45.24
C ILE A 969 13.07 5.66 46.57
N PHE A 970 13.79 6.78 46.72
CA PHE A 970 13.71 7.59 47.93
C PHE A 970 12.37 8.33 48.00
N THR A 971 11.88 8.88 46.89
CA THR A 971 10.62 9.64 46.88
C THR A 971 9.37 8.74 46.96
N LEU A 972 9.40 7.52 46.42
CA LEU A 972 8.28 6.57 46.58
C LEU A 972 8.24 6.01 48.01
N SER A 973 9.39 5.88 48.66
CA SER A 973 9.45 5.53 50.09
C SER A 973 8.84 6.62 50.97
N LEU A 974 9.02 7.90 50.60
CA LEU A 974 8.45 9.05 51.32
C LEU A 974 6.92 9.12 51.24
N LEU A 975 6.29 8.55 50.21
CA LEU A 975 4.82 8.45 50.13
C LEU A 975 4.22 7.56 51.23
N LYS A 976 5.04 6.79 51.95
CA LYS A 976 4.60 5.98 53.09
C LYS A 976 4.83 6.67 54.45
N SER A 977 5.51 7.82 54.47
CA SER A 977 5.77 8.55 55.70
C SER A 977 4.48 9.23 56.20
N PRO A 978 4.16 9.12 57.52
CA PRO A 978 3.02 9.82 58.13
C PRO A 978 3.14 11.36 58.10
N VAL A 979 4.32 11.88 57.74
CA VAL A 979 4.59 13.32 57.56
C VAL A 979 4.09 13.84 56.20
N ILE A 980 3.97 12.95 55.22
CA ILE A 980 3.67 13.28 53.82
C ILE A 980 2.30 12.75 53.42
N SER A 981 1.93 11.56 53.87
CA SER A 981 0.61 10.95 53.63
C SER A 981 -0.28 11.08 54.87
N PRO A 982 -1.56 11.48 54.73
CA PRO A 982 -2.45 11.71 55.87
C PRO A 982 -2.82 10.41 56.63
N PRO A 983 -3.25 10.51 57.90
CA PRO A 983 -3.67 9.36 58.70
C PRO A 983 -4.96 8.71 58.17
N HIS A 984 -5.06 7.39 58.33
CA HIS A 984 -6.24 6.58 57.98
C HIS A 984 -7.49 7.09 58.71
N THR A 985 -8.45 7.70 57.99
CA THR A 985 -9.80 7.91 58.52
C THR A 985 -10.65 6.67 58.25
N SER A 986 -11.27 6.14 59.29
CA SER A 986 -11.96 4.84 59.39
C SER A 986 -13.11 4.57 58.40
N ASP A 987 -13.48 5.52 57.54
CA ASP A 987 -14.69 5.45 56.70
C ASP A 987 -14.45 5.34 55.18
N THR A 988 -13.19 5.31 54.72
CA THR A 988 -12.88 5.22 53.29
C THR A 988 -11.87 4.12 52.99
N SER A 989 -12.21 3.25 52.04
CA SER A 989 -11.37 2.17 51.48
C SER A 989 -9.90 2.56 51.34
N ASP A 990 -8.99 1.62 51.65
CA ASP A 990 -7.53 1.76 51.59
C ASP A 990 -7.04 2.81 50.57
N PRO A 991 -6.53 3.98 51.02
CA PRO A 991 -6.12 5.06 50.12
C PRO A 991 -4.79 4.79 49.39
N GLU A 992 -4.04 3.76 49.79
CA GLU A 992 -2.68 3.47 49.28
C GLU A 992 -2.59 3.21 47.75
N PRO A 993 -3.38 2.32 47.12
CA PRO A 993 -3.33 2.11 45.66
C PRO A 993 -3.73 3.35 44.84
N HIS A 994 -4.53 4.25 45.43
CA HIS A 994 -4.95 5.50 44.78
C HIS A 994 -3.81 6.52 44.74
N ILE A 995 -2.98 6.61 45.79
CA ILE A 995 -1.83 7.53 45.85
C ILE A 995 -0.80 7.19 44.75
N PHE A 996 -0.47 5.91 44.56
CA PHE A 996 0.47 5.51 43.50
C PHE A 996 -0.07 5.78 42.09
N SER A 997 -1.37 5.59 41.89
CA SER A 997 -2.03 5.91 40.62
C SER A 997 -1.97 7.41 40.32
N ILE A 998 -2.16 8.26 41.33
CA ILE A 998 -2.03 9.72 41.23
C ILE A 998 -0.59 10.11 40.90
N VAL A 999 0.40 9.55 41.61
CA VAL A 999 1.82 9.83 41.37
C VAL A 999 2.24 9.43 39.95
N MET A 1000 1.81 8.26 39.47
CA MET A 1000 2.10 7.83 38.10
C MET A 1000 1.42 8.72 37.07
N LEU A 1001 0.18 9.15 37.31
CA LEU A 1001 -0.53 10.07 36.41
C LEU A 1001 0.14 11.45 36.35
N VAL A 1002 0.59 11.98 37.49
CA VAL A 1002 1.36 13.24 37.55
C VAL A 1002 2.70 13.12 36.82
N LYS A 1003 3.42 12.00 37.00
CA LYS A 1003 4.66 11.71 36.26
C LYS A 1003 4.41 11.64 34.75
N THR A 1004 3.36 10.94 34.33
CA THR A 1004 2.97 10.86 32.92
C THR A 1004 2.58 12.24 32.36
N SER A 1005 1.91 13.09 33.14
CA SER A 1005 1.61 14.47 32.73
C SER A 1005 2.87 15.32 32.53
N GLY A 1006 3.89 15.16 33.38
CA GLY A 1006 5.18 15.80 33.19
C GLY A 1006 5.87 15.33 31.90
N SER A 1007 5.79 14.03 31.60
CA SER A 1007 6.31 13.47 30.34
C SER A 1007 5.53 13.94 29.11
N LEU A 1008 4.21 14.14 29.23
CA LEU A 1008 3.34 14.65 28.16
C LEU A 1008 3.69 16.08 27.76
N LEU A 1009 4.06 16.91 28.74
CA LEU A 1009 4.59 18.26 28.50
C LEU A 1009 6.05 18.22 28.01
N GLY A 1010 6.83 17.27 28.53
CA GLY A 1010 8.27 17.16 28.28
C GLY A 1010 8.62 16.67 26.89
N ALA A 1011 7.91 15.65 26.39
CA ALA A 1011 8.17 15.06 25.07
C ALA A 1011 8.13 16.10 23.92
N PRO A 1012 7.07 16.91 23.73
CA PRO A 1012 7.03 17.91 22.68
C PRO A 1012 7.97 19.09 22.95
N LEU A 1013 8.15 19.50 24.21
CA LEU A 1013 9.05 20.59 24.58
C LEU A 1013 10.51 20.25 24.26
N MET A 1014 10.98 19.07 24.69
CA MET A 1014 12.36 18.63 24.47
C MET A 1014 12.65 18.41 22.97
N ALA A 1015 11.69 17.86 22.21
CA ALA A 1015 11.83 17.73 20.77
C ALA A 1015 11.89 19.10 20.06
N ALA A 1016 11.07 20.07 20.48
CA ALA A 1016 11.11 21.42 19.94
C ALA A 1016 12.44 22.14 20.25
N LEU A 1017 12.93 22.02 21.48
CA LEU A 1017 14.24 22.55 21.90
C LEU A 1017 15.39 21.90 21.14
N TRP A 1018 15.30 20.59 20.86
CA TRP A 1018 16.28 19.88 20.05
C TRP A 1018 16.33 20.39 18.61
N VAL A 1019 15.17 20.53 17.96
CA VAL A 1019 15.06 21.09 16.61
C VAL A 1019 15.64 22.51 16.55
N ARG A 1020 15.36 23.33 17.56
CA ARG A 1020 15.90 24.71 17.66
C ARG A 1020 17.41 24.72 17.93
N GLY A 1021 17.90 23.76 18.72
CA GLY A 1021 19.32 23.54 18.99
C GLY A 1021 20.10 23.14 17.73
N LEU A 1022 19.50 22.30 16.87
CA LEU A 1022 20.09 21.92 15.57
C LEU A 1022 20.21 23.11 14.61
N GLU A 1023 19.23 24.02 14.59
CA GLU A 1023 19.24 25.25 13.77
C GLU A 1023 20.39 26.18 14.15
N ILE A 1024 20.60 26.41 15.45
CA ILE A 1024 21.64 27.33 15.96
C ILE A 1024 23.03 26.67 15.90
N GLY A 1025 23.15 25.39 16.31
CA GLY A 1025 24.42 24.65 16.33
C GLY A 1025 25.36 25.02 17.48
N GLY A 1026 26.51 24.35 17.54
CA GLY A 1026 27.51 24.54 18.60
C GLY A 1026 26.98 24.12 19.97
N MET A 1027 27.11 25.00 20.97
CA MET A 1027 26.62 24.75 22.33
C MET A 1027 25.09 24.69 22.42
N ALA A 1028 24.36 25.23 21.44
CA ALA A 1028 22.90 25.18 21.41
C ALA A 1028 22.35 23.75 21.21
N LEU A 1029 23.17 22.79 20.76
CA LEU A 1029 22.79 21.37 20.73
C LEU A 1029 22.44 20.83 22.13
N GLY A 1030 22.97 21.44 23.19
CA GLY A 1030 22.67 21.12 24.58
C GLY A 1030 21.37 21.73 25.13
N MET A 1031 20.59 22.47 24.33
CA MET A 1031 19.37 23.18 24.79
C MET A 1031 18.38 22.32 25.59
N PRO A 1032 18.02 21.09 25.18
CA PRO A 1032 17.15 20.22 25.98
C PRO A 1032 17.70 19.99 27.40
N PHE A 1033 19.02 19.76 27.52
CA PHE A 1033 19.68 19.48 28.79
C PHE A 1033 19.84 20.73 29.68
N PHE A 1034 20.00 21.93 29.09
CA PHE A 1034 19.94 23.18 29.86
C PHE A 1034 18.56 23.41 30.47
N VAL A 1035 17.50 23.11 29.72
CA VAL A 1035 16.13 23.22 30.25
C VAL A 1035 15.86 22.14 31.30
N SER A 1036 16.34 20.91 31.11
CA SER A 1036 16.30 19.87 32.15
C SER A 1036 17.01 20.31 33.42
N GLN A 1037 18.20 20.92 33.30
CA GLN A 1037 18.96 21.45 34.43
C GLN A 1037 18.16 22.52 35.19
N ALA A 1038 17.52 23.47 34.49
CA ALA A 1038 16.67 24.47 35.11
C ALA A 1038 15.48 23.83 35.84
N CYS A 1039 14.82 22.84 35.22
CA CYS A 1039 13.74 22.08 35.85
C CYS A 1039 14.20 21.35 37.13
N TYR A 1040 15.39 20.75 37.12
CA TYR A 1040 15.96 20.11 38.32
C TYR A 1040 16.33 21.10 39.41
N VAL A 1041 16.83 22.30 39.07
CA VAL A 1041 17.07 23.38 40.06
C VAL A 1041 15.76 23.82 40.72
N VAL A 1042 14.70 24.00 39.93
CA VAL A 1042 13.37 24.31 40.47
C VAL A 1042 12.85 23.15 41.32
N ALA A 1043 13.08 21.90 40.92
CA ALA A 1043 12.73 20.73 41.72
C ALA A 1043 13.48 20.69 43.06
N ILE A 1044 14.78 21.05 43.10
CA ILE A 1044 15.54 21.20 44.36
C ILE A 1044 14.88 22.26 45.25
N TRP A 1045 14.56 23.42 44.68
CA TRP A 1045 13.89 24.49 45.43
C TRP A 1045 12.55 24.00 46.01
N VAL A 1046 11.68 23.40 45.19
CA VAL A 1046 10.39 22.83 45.62
C VAL A 1046 10.57 21.79 46.73
N PHE A 1047 11.50 20.85 46.54
CA PHE A 1047 11.70 19.73 47.46
C PHE A 1047 12.41 20.15 48.75
N SER A 1048 13.20 21.25 48.73
CA SER A 1048 13.79 21.85 49.94
C SER A 1048 12.77 22.53 50.86
N ASN A 1049 11.58 22.87 50.33
CA ASN A 1049 10.48 23.45 51.10
C ASN A 1049 9.58 22.37 51.76
N ILE A 1050 9.95 21.10 51.67
CA ILE A 1050 9.26 20.01 52.39
C ILE A 1050 9.74 20.01 53.84
N GLU A 1051 8.89 20.46 54.76
CA GLU A 1051 9.20 20.54 56.19
C GLU A 1051 8.83 19.23 56.90
N VAL A 1052 9.80 18.64 57.61
CA VAL A 1052 9.57 17.52 58.54
C VAL A 1052 9.53 18.10 59.95
N ASP A 1053 8.33 18.47 60.40
CA ASP A 1053 8.14 19.10 61.71
C ASP A 1053 8.00 18.04 62.83
N ARG A 1054 8.72 18.26 63.92
CA ARG A 1054 8.85 17.35 65.07
C ARG A 1054 7.54 17.25 65.85
N ASP A 1055 6.79 18.36 65.92
CA ASP A 1055 5.48 18.40 66.60
C ASP A 1055 4.38 17.74 65.77
N ALA A 1056 4.48 17.76 64.44
CA ALA A 1056 3.55 17.07 63.54
C ALA A 1056 3.73 15.54 63.58
N LEU A 1057 4.98 15.06 63.68
CA LEU A 1057 5.31 13.64 63.86
C LEU A 1057 4.81 13.12 65.21
N ALA A 1058 5.05 13.87 66.28
CA ALA A 1058 4.57 13.55 67.63
C ALA A 1058 3.02 13.61 67.74
N ALA A 1059 2.36 14.52 67.01
CA ALA A 1059 0.89 14.60 66.95
C ALA A 1059 0.27 13.45 66.14
N ALA A 1060 0.94 12.97 65.09
CA ALA A 1060 0.50 11.83 64.28
C ALA A 1060 0.66 10.50 65.04
N GLU A 1061 1.77 10.32 65.77
CA GLU A 1061 2.00 9.14 66.62
C GLU A 1061 1.05 9.10 67.83
N ARG A 1062 0.79 10.24 68.49
CA ARG A 1062 -0.22 10.32 69.58
C ARG A 1062 -1.65 10.03 69.11
N ARG A 1063 -1.99 10.31 67.84
CA ARG A 1063 -3.30 9.98 67.27
C ARG A 1063 -3.43 8.50 66.92
N ARG A 1064 -2.36 7.84 66.47
CA ARG A 1064 -2.33 6.38 66.27
C ARG A 1064 -2.45 5.62 67.59
N TYR A 1065 -1.73 6.06 68.63
CA TYR A 1065 -1.76 5.41 69.94
C TYR A 1065 -3.11 5.55 70.69
N ASN A 1066 -3.98 6.47 70.25
CA ASN A 1066 -5.34 6.64 70.78
C ASN A 1066 -6.40 5.95 69.90
N GLN A 1067 -6.01 5.30 68.79
CA GLN A 1067 -6.89 4.59 67.86
C GLN A 1067 -6.71 3.05 67.89
N ASP A 1068 -5.56 2.56 68.36
CA ASP A 1068 -5.39 1.20 68.91
C ASP A 1068 -5.87 1.17 70.37
#